data_AF-A0A3D3MKF3-F1
#
_entry.id   AF-A0A3D3MKF3-F1
#
_cell.length_a   1.000
_cell.length_b   1.000
_cell.length_c   1.000
_cell.angle_alpha   90.00
_cell.angle_beta   90.00
_cell.angle_gamma   90.00
#
_symmetry.space_group_name_H-M   'P 1'
#
loop_
_entity.id
_entity.type
_entity.pdbx_description
1 polymer ?
#
loop_
_entity_poly.entity_id
_entity_poly.type
_entity_poly.pdbx_seq_one_letter_code
_entity_poly.pdbx_strand_id
1 'polypeptide(L)'
;MSKTFPIYCKSLLVSGLVSTVISCSNTRFLKEGQMLYTGAKVKIENDTIPKKEKQNLQSALEANLTPKPNSTFLGMRPKLYFYNIAKEPKKDKGFNYWLKYKMGEKPVLLGDVDREFNKDIIENYSENKGYFNARATYDTVSKNKKAQVIYTVRPGARYLVDGVKFQKDSTLVNQEIQSLTNKTLLKNGQPFDLDVIKAERERIDNGLKERGFYYFHPDNIIVQADSTVSKNHKVELNVKLKENTPDLATQQFSIDKVVVFPNYNIQDVKDGKYSIPMNQDSLSKYAFDDIYVIDPQHKFKPKIFDRALYFKKGDLYNRSNHNLTLNRLISLGVFKFVKNEFITSDSLQHKFDAYYLLTPKKIQSLRLEALGRTNSANYAGSELNLNWTHRNFFRGAEQFKAAIYGAFDFQMGGAQDANNIFRAGTNVQLSIPRIVAPFRFHSSSEFVPRTNITLGYEFQNRTKYYTLNNFTASFGYLWKENARKEHELKVIDITLVSPQKVTDLYTTESATNPAMQRVVAKQLIFGPTYSYTYTNTMLPKTNTFYYKGTLDLAGNITGLVTGADAKNDKQKEIFGIPFSQYAKIENDFRFYHKFTEKSSLATRFIGGIAYPYGNSEFVPFSKQFFSGGSNSIRAFRARTLGPGSFDPRTIDQGIYFDQSGDIKLELNAEYRANLYKFLNAAVFVDAGNIWLINNDTSRPSGKFTKDFLNEIAVGAGVGLRLDFSILILRLDLAMPLRVPYYAKGDRWTFDKINFGDPGWRKDNLVFNIAIGYPF
;
A
#
# COMPACT_ATOMS: atom_id res chain seq x y z
N MET A 1 -29.19 47.17 29.89
CA MET A 1 -27.87 46.60 30.22
C MET A 1 -27.58 45.39 29.33
N SER A 2 -26.81 45.64 28.27
CA SER A 2 -25.88 44.76 27.53
C SER A 2 -26.20 43.27 27.29
N LYS A 3 -26.70 42.95 26.08
CA LYS A 3 -26.57 41.63 25.41
C LYS A 3 -25.15 41.34 24.90
N THR A 4 -24.18 42.23 25.13
CA THR A 4 -22.79 42.07 24.69
C THR A 4 -21.89 41.42 25.74
N PHE A 5 -22.31 41.36 27.01
CA PHE A 5 -21.56 40.73 28.09
C PHE A 5 -21.18 39.25 27.85
N PRO A 6 -22.06 38.36 27.36
CA PRO A 6 -21.69 36.95 27.12
C PRO A 6 -20.79 36.73 25.90
N ILE A 7 -20.79 37.67 24.94
CA ILE A 7 -19.90 37.63 23.76
C ILE A 7 -18.49 38.01 24.18
N TYR A 8 -18.35 39.10 24.95
CA TYR A 8 -17.04 39.49 25.50
C TYR A 8 -16.48 38.45 26.47
N CYS A 9 -17.30 37.79 27.30
CA CYS A 9 -16.83 36.67 28.15
C CYS A 9 -16.37 35.46 27.34
N LYS A 10 -17.03 35.10 26.23
CA LYS A 10 -16.55 34.03 25.33
C LYS A 10 -15.28 34.42 24.60
N SER A 11 -15.17 35.66 24.14
CA SER A 11 -13.95 36.19 23.51
C SER A 11 -12.79 36.31 24.48
N LEU A 12 -13.05 36.65 25.76
CA LEU A 12 -12.07 36.67 26.86
C LEU A 12 -11.69 35.26 27.34
N LEU A 13 -12.60 34.29 27.30
CA LEU A 13 -12.28 32.89 27.57
C LEU A 13 -11.47 32.28 26.44
N VAL A 14 -11.78 32.58 25.18
CA VAL A 14 -11.00 32.13 24.01
C VAL A 14 -9.65 32.86 23.95
N SER A 15 -9.59 34.16 24.21
CA SER A 15 -8.33 34.90 24.28
C SER A 15 -7.52 34.52 25.52
N GLY A 16 -8.16 34.18 26.63
CA GLY A 16 -7.55 33.65 27.85
C GLY A 16 -7.02 32.22 27.68
N LEU A 17 -7.72 31.37 26.93
CA LEU A 17 -7.22 30.05 26.51
C LEU A 17 -6.04 30.20 25.54
N VAL A 18 -6.13 31.11 24.56
CA VAL A 18 -5.04 31.38 23.62
C VAL A 18 -3.83 31.98 24.34
N SER A 19 -4.03 32.85 25.33
CA SER A 19 -2.95 33.47 26.12
C SER A 19 -2.30 32.49 27.11
N THR A 20 -3.06 31.57 27.70
CA THR A 20 -2.51 30.48 28.52
C THR A 20 -1.77 29.44 27.68
N VAL A 21 -2.19 29.21 26.42
CA VAL A 21 -1.50 28.33 25.45
C VAL A 21 -0.18 28.94 24.93
N ILE A 22 -0.05 30.27 24.90
CA ILE A 22 1.20 30.96 24.49
C ILE A 22 2.20 31.11 25.67
N SER A 23 1.75 31.03 26.92
CA SER A 23 2.58 31.23 28.13
C SER A 23 3.39 30.02 28.59
N CYS A 24 3.19 28.82 28.01
CA CYS A 24 3.92 27.60 28.39
C CYS A 24 5.39 27.60 27.93
N SER A 25 6.24 28.41 28.56
CA SER A 25 7.68 28.37 28.29
C SER A 25 8.33 27.18 29.00
N ASN A 26 8.61 26.12 28.24
CA ASN A 26 9.39 24.95 28.68
C ASN A 26 10.76 25.30 29.29
N THR A 27 11.26 26.52 29.06
CA THR A 27 12.53 26.99 29.63
C THR A 27 12.48 27.24 31.14
N ARG A 28 11.29 27.29 31.76
CA ARG A 28 11.14 27.41 33.22
C ARG A 28 11.68 26.19 33.98
N PHE A 29 11.68 25.02 33.35
CA PHE A 29 12.13 23.76 33.95
C PHE A 29 13.64 23.52 33.81
N LEU A 30 14.36 24.43 33.15
CA LEU A 30 15.81 24.34 32.99
C LEU A 30 16.51 24.87 34.23
N LYS A 31 17.60 24.21 34.64
CA LYS A 31 18.47 24.71 35.71
C LYS A 31 19.13 26.03 35.30
N GLU A 32 19.64 26.76 36.28
CA GLU A 32 20.44 27.95 36.03
C GLU A 32 21.67 27.61 35.17
N GLY A 33 22.00 28.46 34.19
CA GLY A 33 23.04 28.22 33.18
C GLY A 33 22.66 27.27 32.03
N GLN A 34 21.56 26.51 32.12
CA GLN A 34 21.14 25.62 31.03
C GLN A 34 20.37 26.37 29.93
N MET A 35 20.74 26.09 28.67
CA MET A 35 20.04 26.59 27.49
C MET A 35 19.43 25.45 26.70
N LEU A 36 18.14 25.57 26.37
CA LEU A 36 17.45 24.62 25.50
C LEU A 36 17.92 24.80 24.07
N TYR A 37 18.36 23.71 23.45
CA TYR A 37 18.78 23.71 22.06
C TYR A 37 17.55 23.76 21.13
N THR A 38 17.48 24.77 20.26
CA THR A 38 16.37 24.97 19.32
C THR A 38 16.67 24.47 17.92
N GLY A 39 17.89 24.03 17.65
CA GLY A 39 18.34 23.48 16.37
C GLY A 39 19.60 24.14 15.87
N ALA A 40 20.09 23.66 14.73
CA ALA A 40 21.18 24.27 14.00
C ALA A 40 20.65 24.87 12.69
N LYS A 41 21.29 25.94 12.22
CA LYS A 41 21.01 26.54 10.91
C LYS A 41 22.32 26.63 10.14
N VAL A 42 22.28 26.25 8.87
CA VAL A 42 23.44 26.38 7.98
C VAL A 42 23.26 27.63 7.13
N LYS A 43 24.27 28.49 7.11
CA LYS A 43 24.39 29.62 6.20
C LYS A 43 25.51 29.32 5.22
N ILE A 44 25.25 29.50 3.93
CA ILE A 44 26.28 29.33 2.90
C ILE A 44 26.70 30.71 2.40
N GLU A 45 27.99 31.04 2.58
CA GLU A 45 28.63 32.27 2.10
C GLU A 45 29.34 31.97 0.78
N ASN A 46 28.68 32.24 -0.35
CA ASN A 46 29.26 32.27 -1.70
C ASN A 46 28.27 32.94 -2.69
N ASP A 47 28.79 33.68 -3.68
CA ASP A 47 28.08 34.38 -4.76
C ASP A 47 27.94 33.55 -6.04
N THR A 48 28.77 32.52 -6.22
CA THR A 48 28.84 31.73 -7.45
C THR A 48 27.89 30.51 -7.53
N ILE A 49 27.24 30.11 -6.42
CA ILE A 49 26.36 28.93 -6.40
C ILE A 49 24.91 29.33 -6.77
N PRO A 50 24.27 28.67 -7.77
CA PRO A 50 22.87 28.90 -8.09
C PRO A 50 21.95 28.72 -6.87
N LYS A 51 20.93 29.58 -6.73
CA LYS A 51 20.02 29.62 -5.57
C LYS A 51 19.42 28.26 -5.21
N LYS A 52 19.04 27.45 -6.22
CA LYS A 52 18.47 26.11 -6.02
C LYS A 52 19.49 25.12 -5.45
N GLU A 53 20.72 25.13 -5.95
CA GLU A 53 21.79 24.27 -5.44
C GLU A 53 22.21 24.65 -4.02
N LYS A 54 22.27 25.95 -3.74
CA LYS A 54 22.50 26.48 -2.39
C LYS A 54 21.45 25.96 -1.40
N GLN A 55 20.17 25.99 -1.78
CA GLN A 55 19.08 25.47 -0.93
C GLN A 55 19.19 23.96 -0.72
N ASN A 56 19.48 23.19 -1.78
CA ASN A 56 19.64 21.74 -1.69
C ASN A 56 20.81 21.36 -0.77
N LEU A 57 21.97 22.00 -0.93
CA LEU A 57 23.14 21.76 -0.09
C LEU A 57 22.87 22.15 1.36
N GLN A 58 22.24 23.31 1.59
CA GLN A 58 21.89 23.76 2.94
C GLN A 58 20.96 22.76 3.65
N SER A 59 19.88 22.32 2.97
CA SER A 59 18.94 21.36 3.54
C SER A 59 19.60 20.01 3.82
N ALA A 60 20.48 19.54 2.92
CA ALA A 60 21.21 18.30 3.13
C ALA A 60 22.20 18.38 4.31
N LEU A 61 22.92 19.50 4.46
CA LEU A 61 23.81 19.74 5.59
C LEU A 61 23.03 19.76 6.92
N GLU A 62 21.96 20.55 7.01
CA GLU A 62 21.10 20.63 8.21
C GLU A 62 20.50 19.27 8.60
N ALA A 63 20.21 18.42 7.61
CA ALA A 63 19.70 17.07 7.83
C ALA A 63 20.74 16.14 8.49
N ASN A 64 22.04 16.35 8.28
CA ASN A 64 23.11 15.52 8.85
C ASN A 64 23.57 15.97 10.25
N LEU A 65 23.18 17.17 10.72
CA LEU A 65 23.60 17.69 12.03
C LEU A 65 22.95 16.95 13.21
N THR A 66 23.71 16.76 14.29
CA THR A 66 23.29 16.03 15.50
C THR A 66 23.69 16.76 16.79
N PRO A 67 22.94 16.64 17.90
CA PRO A 67 21.62 16.01 18.03
C PRO A 67 20.51 16.84 17.35
N LYS A 68 19.35 16.24 17.11
CA LYS A 68 18.16 16.99 16.65
C LYS A 68 17.49 17.69 17.84
N PRO A 69 16.96 18.92 17.67
CA PRO A 69 16.26 19.62 18.75
C PRO A 69 14.96 18.93 19.12
N ASN A 70 14.44 19.24 20.32
CA ASN A 70 13.17 18.67 20.78
C ASN A 70 12.02 18.96 19.80
N SER A 71 11.18 17.95 19.59
CA SER A 71 10.10 18.01 18.61
C SER A 71 9.10 19.15 18.88
N THR A 72 8.72 19.86 17.80
CA THR A 72 7.78 21.00 17.87
C THR A 72 6.44 20.67 17.19
N PHE A 73 5.34 21.17 17.78
CA PHE A 73 3.98 21.13 17.24
C PHE A 73 3.38 22.52 17.31
N LEU A 74 3.04 23.12 16.16
CA LEU A 74 2.51 24.50 16.08
C LEU A 74 3.35 25.53 16.88
N GLY A 75 4.68 25.39 16.83
CA GLY A 75 5.62 26.23 17.59
C GLY A 75 5.82 25.86 19.07
N MET A 76 4.98 24.98 19.62
CA MET A 76 5.08 24.48 20.99
C MET A 76 5.93 23.20 21.07
N ARG A 77 6.41 22.82 22.26
CA ARG A 77 7.12 21.55 22.51
C ARG A 77 6.35 20.70 23.53
N PRO A 78 5.20 20.11 23.15
CA PRO A 78 4.34 19.40 24.10
C PRO A 78 5.00 18.16 24.71
N LYS A 79 5.87 17.45 23.96
CA LYS A 79 6.62 16.31 24.50
C LYS A 79 7.61 16.73 25.59
N LEU A 80 8.33 17.81 25.37
CA LEU A 80 9.22 18.38 26.39
C LEU A 80 8.42 18.80 27.63
N TYR A 81 7.23 19.36 27.43
CA TYR A 81 6.35 19.72 28.54
C TYR A 81 5.92 18.49 29.36
N PHE A 82 5.46 17.42 28.71
CA PHE A 82 5.09 16.17 29.40
C PHE A 82 6.27 15.56 30.17
N TYR A 83 7.47 15.60 29.61
CA TYR A 83 8.67 15.16 30.31
C TYR A 83 8.95 15.99 31.58
N ASN A 84 8.80 17.30 31.48
CA ASN A 84 9.12 18.24 32.55
C ASN A 84 8.11 18.25 33.69
N ILE A 85 6.82 18.02 33.41
CA ILE A 85 5.78 17.96 34.45
C ILE A 85 5.68 16.59 35.13
N ALA A 86 6.15 15.53 34.46
CA ALA A 86 6.03 14.18 34.98
C ALA A 86 7.04 13.94 36.11
N LYS A 87 6.52 13.48 37.26
CA LYS A 87 7.33 13.06 38.41
C LYS A 87 8.23 11.88 38.02
N GLU A 88 9.42 11.81 38.61
CA GLU A 88 10.33 10.69 38.39
C GLU A 88 9.65 9.37 38.79
N PRO A 89 9.48 8.40 37.88
CA PRO A 89 8.83 7.15 38.19
C PRO A 89 9.76 6.27 39.05
N LYS A 90 9.22 5.69 40.12
CA LYS A 90 9.95 4.74 40.99
C LYS A 90 10.09 3.32 40.39
N LYS A 91 9.39 3.04 39.28
CA LYS A 91 9.34 1.74 38.60
C LYS A 91 9.25 1.98 37.09
N ASP A 92 9.74 1.03 36.29
CA ASP A 92 9.67 1.07 34.83
C ASP A 92 8.27 0.80 34.24
N LYS A 93 7.22 1.06 35.03
CA LYS A 93 5.81 0.85 34.67
C LYS A 93 4.89 1.82 35.42
N GLY A 94 3.76 2.16 34.80
CA GLY A 94 2.73 3.05 35.36
C GLY A 94 2.60 4.39 34.63
N PHE A 95 1.59 5.18 35.02
CA PHE A 95 1.22 6.43 34.35
C PHE A 95 2.36 7.45 34.27
N ASN A 96 3.11 7.68 35.36
CA ASN A 96 4.22 8.63 35.37
C ASN A 96 5.37 8.20 34.46
N TYR A 97 5.68 6.91 34.41
CA TYR A 97 6.69 6.36 33.48
C TYR A 97 6.24 6.54 32.03
N TRP A 98 4.98 6.20 31.74
CA TRP A 98 4.40 6.40 30.41
C TRP A 98 4.39 7.88 30.00
N LEU A 99 3.95 8.78 30.89
CA LEU A 99 3.90 10.21 30.61
C LEU A 99 5.29 10.81 30.39
N LYS A 100 6.27 10.43 31.21
CA LYS A 100 7.65 10.95 31.12
C LYS A 100 8.43 10.40 29.93
N TYR A 101 8.44 9.07 29.77
CA TYR A 101 9.35 8.38 28.86
C TYR A 101 8.70 7.84 27.58
N LYS A 102 7.36 7.71 27.52
CA LYS A 102 6.65 7.31 26.30
C LYS A 102 6.01 8.51 25.58
N MET A 103 5.39 9.42 26.33
CA MET A 103 4.80 10.64 25.78
C MET A 103 5.79 11.82 25.74
N GLY A 104 6.66 11.91 26.75
CA GLY A 104 7.63 12.99 26.89
C GLY A 104 8.94 12.80 26.12
N GLU A 105 9.71 13.88 26.03
CA GLU A 105 11.05 13.92 25.42
C GLU A 105 12.00 14.70 26.34
N LYS A 106 13.15 14.13 26.71
CA LYS A 106 14.15 14.79 27.57
C LYS A 106 14.62 16.09 26.90
N PRO A 107 14.84 17.20 27.66
CA PRO A 107 15.43 18.42 27.10
C PRO A 107 16.74 18.12 26.40
N VAL A 108 16.87 18.53 25.14
CA VAL A 108 18.14 18.61 24.43
C VAL A 108 18.74 19.98 24.73
N LEU A 109 19.91 19.97 25.38
CA LEU A 109 20.59 21.17 25.82
C LEU A 109 21.66 21.58 24.82
N LEU A 110 22.02 22.86 24.83
CA LEU A 110 23.16 23.35 24.03
C LEU A 110 24.47 22.63 24.38
N GLY A 111 24.62 22.17 25.62
CA GLY A 111 25.76 21.37 26.07
C GLY A 111 25.82 19.97 25.47
N ASP A 112 24.69 19.43 24.98
CA ASP A 112 24.64 18.12 24.32
C ASP A 112 25.09 18.20 22.84
N VAL A 113 25.33 19.41 22.31
CA VAL A 113 25.73 19.65 20.93
C VAL A 113 27.25 19.69 20.83
N ASP A 114 27.84 18.65 20.24
CA ASP A 114 29.23 18.68 19.80
C ASP A 114 29.35 19.56 18.54
N ARG A 115 29.83 20.78 18.75
CA ARG A 115 29.86 21.79 17.70
C ARG A 115 30.96 21.53 16.70
N GLU A 116 32.10 21.03 17.18
CA GLU A 116 33.27 20.73 16.38
C GLU A 116 33.02 19.52 15.49
N PHE A 117 32.47 18.45 16.07
CA PHE A 117 32.07 17.27 15.29
C PHE A 117 31.06 17.62 14.17
N ASN A 118 30.07 18.47 14.46
CA ASN A 118 29.13 18.95 13.44
C ASN A 118 29.79 19.83 12.36
N LYS A 119 30.80 20.63 12.73
CA LYS A 119 31.61 21.41 11.78
C LYS A 119 32.34 20.45 10.83
N ASP A 120 32.96 19.40 11.38
CA ASP A 120 33.64 18.38 10.58
C ASP A 120 32.68 17.61 9.67
N ILE A 121 31.45 17.30 10.14
CA ILE A 121 30.40 16.70 9.29
C ILE A 121 30.09 17.60 8.10
N ILE A 122 29.96 18.91 8.33
CA ILE A 122 29.63 19.88 7.27
C ILE A 122 30.75 19.95 6.23
N GLU A 123 32.00 20.04 6.67
CA GLU A 123 33.17 20.09 5.80
C GLU A 123 33.26 18.79 4.97
N ASN A 124 33.28 17.64 5.63
CA ASN A 124 33.34 16.33 4.97
C ASN A 124 32.18 16.11 3.98
N TYR A 125 30.94 16.46 4.35
CA TYR A 125 29.80 16.34 3.45
C TYR A 125 29.94 17.24 2.22
N SER A 126 30.44 18.47 2.40
CA SER A 126 30.66 19.40 1.30
C SER A 126 31.74 18.89 0.34
N GLU A 127 32.85 18.38 0.86
CA GLU A 127 33.91 17.77 0.06
C GLU A 127 33.41 16.56 -0.74
N ASN A 128 32.60 15.71 -0.11
CA ASN A 128 31.93 14.58 -0.77
C ASN A 128 30.99 15.02 -1.92
N LYS A 129 30.59 16.29 -1.99
CA LYS A 129 29.79 16.90 -3.06
C LYS A 129 30.60 17.75 -4.05
N GLY A 130 31.93 17.64 -3.98
CA GLY A 130 32.87 18.25 -4.92
C GLY A 130 33.37 19.62 -4.51
N TYR A 131 33.05 20.08 -3.30
CA TYR A 131 33.53 21.36 -2.77
C TYR A 131 34.83 21.14 -1.97
N PHE A 132 35.92 20.81 -2.67
CA PHE A 132 37.20 20.51 -2.01
C PHE A 132 37.74 21.74 -1.28
N ASN A 133 38.25 21.54 -0.06
CA ASN A 133 38.67 22.61 0.86
C ASN A 133 37.51 23.47 1.40
N ALA A 134 36.31 22.91 1.48
CA ALA A 134 35.20 23.57 2.17
C ALA A 134 35.60 23.90 3.62
N ARG A 135 35.30 25.12 4.06
CA ARG A 135 35.54 25.57 5.43
C ARG A 135 34.23 25.90 6.12
N ALA A 136 34.07 25.47 7.36
CA ALA A 136 32.94 25.82 8.19
C ALA A 136 33.39 26.50 9.48
N THR A 137 32.63 27.51 9.89
CA THR A 137 32.72 28.11 11.21
C THR A 137 31.37 27.99 11.90
N TYR A 138 31.33 28.19 13.21
CA TYR A 138 30.09 28.19 13.95
C TYR A 138 30.03 29.35 14.93
N ASP A 139 28.82 29.81 15.18
CA ASP A 139 28.48 30.78 16.22
C ASP A 139 27.24 30.30 16.98
N THR A 140 27.08 30.74 18.22
CA THR A 140 25.93 30.39 19.06
C THR A 140 25.10 31.63 19.35
N VAL A 141 23.86 31.63 18.89
CA VAL A 141 22.89 32.68 19.20
C VAL A 141 22.00 32.21 20.33
N SER A 142 22.03 32.92 21.45
CA SER A 142 21.19 32.62 22.62
C SER A 142 20.24 33.75 22.98
N LYS A 143 18.98 33.42 23.29
CA LYS A 143 17.98 34.37 23.81
C LYS A 143 16.97 33.62 24.70
N ASN A 144 16.60 34.20 25.84
CA ASN A 144 15.55 33.66 26.74
C ASN A 144 15.73 32.17 27.12
N LYS A 145 16.95 31.78 27.55
CA LYS A 145 17.35 30.38 27.86
C LYS A 145 17.16 29.38 26.69
N LYS A 146 17.13 29.87 25.45
CA LYS A 146 17.15 29.07 24.23
C LYS A 146 18.41 29.41 23.45
N ALA A 147 19.00 28.41 22.80
CA ALA A 147 20.18 28.60 21.98
C ALA A 147 20.05 27.86 20.64
N GLN A 148 20.53 28.52 19.59
CA GLN A 148 20.66 27.98 18.24
C GLN A 148 22.13 28.08 17.83
N VAL A 149 22.64 27.04 17.19
CA VAL A 149 23.98 27.08 16.58
C VAL A 149 23.82 27.46 15.12
N ILE A 150 24.57 28.47 14.67
CA ILE A 150 24.61 28.88 13.27
C ILE A 150 25.96 28.44 12.73
N TYR A 151 25.92 27.52 11.77
CA TYR A 151 27.11 27.12 11.02
C TYR A 151 27.19 27.95 9.75
N THR A 152 28.33 28.59 9.52
CA THR A 152 28.61 29.36 8.32
C THR A 152 29.61 28.59 7.47
N VAL A 153 29.20 28.23 6.26
CA VAL A 153 29.94 27.36 5.36
C VAL A 153 30.40 28.17 4.16
N ARG A 154 31.70 28.08 3.89
CA ARG A 154 32.36 28.58 2.69
C ARG A 154 32.79 27.37 1.87
N PRO A 155 31.92 26.88 0.97
CA PRO A 155 32.18 25.66 0.23
C PRO A 155 33.29 25.84 -0.83
N GLY A 156 33.61 27.07 -1.24
CA GLY A 156 34.55 27.31 -2.33
C GLY A 156 33.98 26.91 -3.70
N ALA A 157 34.86 26.70 -4.67
CA ALA A 157 34.47 26.31 -6.02
C ALA A 157 34.20 24.81 -6.10
N ARG A 158 33.15 24.45 -6.85
CA ARG A 158 32.75 23.05 -7.03
C ARG A 158 33.54 22.42 -8.16
N TYR A 159 34.14 21.28 -7.89
CA TYR A 159 34.91 20.54 -8.88
C TYR A 159 33.99 19.75 -9.80
N LEU A 160 34.23 19.88 -11.11
CA LEU A 160 33.52 19.15 -12.15
C LEU A 160 34.39 18.02 -12.70
N VAL A 161 33.77 16.91 -13.07
CA VAL A 161 34.44 15.79 -13.73
C VAL A 161 34.80 16.20 -15.15
N ASP A 162 36.09 16.19 -15.49
CA ASP A 162 36.62 16.57 -16.82
C ASP A 162 36.83 15.34 -17.73
N GLY A 163 37.03 14.18 -17.12
CA GLY A 163 37.24 12.92 -17.82
C GLY A 163 37.03 11.72 -16.90
N VAL A 164 36.63 10.59 -17.48
CA VAL A 164 36.53 9.31 -16.79
C VAL A 164 37.34 8.28 -17.58
N LYS A 165 38.41 7.79 -16.98
CA LYS A 165 39.27 6.74 -17.54
C LYS A 165 38.97 5.43 -16.83
N PHE A 166 38.60 4.41 -17.59
CA PHE A 166 38.51 3.03 -17.09
C PHE A 166 39.78 2.30 -17.50
N GLN A 167 40.56 1.83 -16.52
CA GLN A 167 41.79 1.10 -16.80
C GLN A 167 41.48 -0.19 -17.59
N LYS A 168 42.31 -0.47 -18.59
CA LYS A 168 42.22 -1.64 -19.47
C LYS A 168 43.40 -2.55 -19.21
N ASP A 169 43.14 -3.85 -19.17
CA ASP A 169 44.15 -4.90 -19.25
C ASP A 169 43.53 -6.17 -19.88
N SER A 170 44.32 -7.24 -19.96
CA SER A 170 43.92 -8.52 -20.57
C SER A 170 43.13 -9.43 -19.64
N THR A 171 42.87 -9.04 -18.39
CA THR A 171 42.13 -9.88 -17.44
C THR A 171 40.65 -9.97 -17.81
N LEU A 172 40.05 -11.13 -17.59
CA LEU A 172 38.63 -11.36 -17.89
C LEU A 172 37.73 -10.38 -17.14
N VAL A 173 37.99 -10.16 -15.84
CA VAL A 173 37.22 -9.21 -15.03
C VAL A 173 37.22 -7.80 -15.62
N ASN A 174 38.37 -7.31 -16.11
CA ASN A 174 38.41 -5.98 -16.73
C ASN A 174 37.75 -5.95 -18.10
N GLN A 175 37.87 -6.99 -18.94
CA GLN A 175 37.09 -7.06 -20.19
C GLN A 175 35.59 -6.96 -19.91
N GLU A 176 35.12 -7.62 -18.86
CA GLU A 176 33.73 -7.58 -18.43
C GLU A 176 33.33 -6.20 -17.88
N ILE A 177 34.19 -5.56 -17.08
CA ILE A 177 33.99 -4.16 -16.65
C ILE A 177 33.90 -3.21 -17.85
N GLN A 178 34.79 -3.37 -18.84
CA GLN A 178 34.79 -2.54 -20.06
C GLN A 178 33.46 -2.64 -20.80
N SER A 179 32.88 -3.84 -20.90
CA SER A 179 31.56 -4.05 -21.53
C SER A 179 30.40 -3.37 -20.78
N LEU A 180 30.58 -3.03 -19.50
CA LEU A 180 29.59 -2.36 -18.65
C LEU A 180 29.71 -0.83 -18.68
N THR A 181 30.73 -0.26 -19.33
CA THR A 181 31.03 1.18 -19.28
C THR A 181 30.01 2.07 -20.01
N ASN A 182 29.30 1.55 -21.00
CA ASN A 182 28.30 2.31 -21.78
C ASN A 182 27.20 2.94 -20.90
N LYS A 183 26.87 2.32 -19.76
CA LYS A 183 25.87 2.77 -18.79
C LYS A 183 26.48 3.42 -17.55
N THR A 184 27.74 3.86 -17.62
CA THR A 184 28.41 4.50 -16.48
C THR A 184 27.62 5.70 -15.96
N LEU A 185 27.55 5.81 -14.63
CA LEU A 185 26.97 6.96 -13.93
C LEU A 185 27.94 8.15 -13.85
N LEU A 186 29.24 7.91 -14.08
CA LEU A 186 30.26 8.95 -14.09
C LEU A 186 30.25 9.64 -15.45
N LYS A 187 29.88 10.93 -15.48
CA LYS A 187 29.73 11.69 -16.73
C LYS A 187 30.59 12.94 -16.71
N ASN A 188 31.21 13.26 -17.85
CA ASN A 188 31.92 14.52 -18.05
C ASN A 188 30.97 15.72 -17.86
N GLY A 189 31.48 16.79 -17.26
CA GLY A 189 30.75 18.02 -16.95
C GLY A 189 29.83 17.94 -15.73
N GLN A 190 29.64 16.76 -15.13
CA GLN A 190 28.87 16.64 -13.88
C GLN A 190 29.76 16.96 -12.67
N PRO A 191 29.17 17.45 -11.55
CA PRO A 191 29.92 17.67 -10.34
C PRO A 191 30.50 16.37 -9.76
N PHE A 192 31.65 16.48 -9.11
CA PHE A 192 32.15 15.39 -8.28
C PHE A 192 31.14 15.08 -7.17
N ASP A 193 30.79 13.80 -7.02
CA ASP A 193 29.87 13.34 -5.98
C ASP A 193 30.24 11.90 -5.56
N LEU A 194 30.65 11.73 -4.30
CA LEU A 194 31.04 10.43 -3.75
C LEU A 194 29.88 9.43 -3.79
N ASP A 195 28.64 9.86 -3.67
CA ASP A 195 27.48 8.97 -3.72
C ASP A 195 27.30 8.39 -5.13
N VAL A 196 27.58 9.18 -6.17
CA VAL A 196 27.56 8.72 -7.57
C VAL A 196 28.71 7.74 -7.82
N ILE A 197 29.89 7.98 -7.25
CA ILE A 197 31.03 7.06 -7.33
C ILE A 197 30.73 5.73 -6.65
N LYS A 198 30.13 5.75 -5.46
CA LYS A 198 29.68 4.53 -4.76
C LYS A 198 28.62 3.79 -5.58
N ALA A 199 27.64 4.50 -6.13
CA ALA A 199 26.63 3.91 -6.99
C ALA A 199 27.22 3.30 -8.27
N GLU A 200 28.27 3.89 -8.85
CA GLU A 200 28.97 3.32 -10.00
C GLU A 200 29.68 2.01 -9.62
N ARG A 201 30.35 1.96 -8.46
CA ARG A 201 31.01 0.75 -7.96
C ARG A 201 30.00 -0.37 -7.71
N GLU A 202 28.85 -0.05 -7.13
CA GLU A 202 27.73 -0.98 -6.96
C GLU A 202 27.14 -1.43 -8.30
N ARG A 203 27.02 -0.53 -9.28
CA ARG A 203 26.53 -0.87 -10.63
C ARG A 203 27.45 -1.86 -11.32
N ILE A 204 28.77 -1.67 -11.24
CA ILE A 204 29.76 -2.58 -11.82
C ILE A 204 29.72 -3.94 -11.09
N ASP A 205 29.71 -3.94 -9.75
CA ASP A 205 29.55 -5.17 -8.95
C ASP A 205 28.30 -5.96 -9.36
N ASN A 206 27.16 -5.28 -9.47
CA ASN A 206 25.91 -5.89 -9.93
C ASN A 206 26.07 -6.49 -11.33
N GLY A 207 26.66 -5.74 -12.27
CA GLY A 207 26.86 -6.20 -13.64
C GLY A 207 27.78 -7.42 -13.73
N LEU A 208 28.86 -7.46 -12.95
CA LEU A 208 29.78 -8.59 -12.87
C LEU A 208 29.12 -9.80 -12.20
N LYS A 209 28.32 -9.59 -11.16
CA LYS A 209 27.55 -10.66 -10.52
C LYS A 209 26.47 -11.27 -11.41
N GLU A 210 26.03 -10.59 -12.48
CA GLU A 210 25.19 -11.21 -13.51
C GLU A 210 25.97 -12.10 -14.50
N ARG A 211 27.31 -12.07 -14.43
CA ARG A 211 28.23 -12.76 -15.35
C ARG A 211 29.18 -13.71 -14.63
N GLY A 212 28.78 -14.29 -13.50
CA GLY A 212 29.56 -15.33 -12.81
C GLY A 212 30.49 -14.86 -11.69
N PHE A 213 30.76 -13.56 -11.52
CA PHE A 213 31.72 -13.07 -10.52
C PHE A 213 31.10 -12.98 -9.12
N TYR A 214 30.83 -14.14 -8.51
CA TYR A 214 30.13 -14.24 -7.22
C TYR A 214 30.82 -13.47 -6.09
N TYR A 215 32.15 -13.61 -5.97
CA TYR A 215 32.95 -13.03 -4.89
C TYR A 215 33.34 -11.56 -5.10
N PHE A 216 32.97 -10.95 -6.24
CA PHE A 216 33.25 -9.54 -6.48
C PHE A 216 32.49 -8.66 -5.47
N HIS A 217 33.10 -7.55 -5.08
CA HIS A 217 32.55 -6.55 -4.18
C HIS A 217 32.83 -5.14 -4.72
N PRO A 218 31.96 -4.13 -4.48
CA PRO A 218 32.23 -2.75 -4.86
C PRO A 218 33.58 -2.22 -4.33
N ASP A 219 34.08 -2.76 -3.21
CA ASP A 219 35.39 -2.43 -2.62
C ASP A 219 36.60 -2.96 -3.38
N ASN A 220 36.43 -3.86 -4.34
CA ASN A 220 37.51 -4.25 -5.23
C ASN A 220 37.81 -3.15 -6.27
N ILE A 221 36.89 -2.21 -6.49
CA ILE A 221 37.08 -1.06 -7.38
C ILE A 221 37.54 0.15 -6.57
N ILE A 222 38.55 0.84 -7.08
CA ILE A 222 38.96 2.16 -6.61
C ILE A 222 38.73 3.20 -7.71
N VAL A 223 38.22 4.37 -7.31
CA VAL A 223 38.08 5.53 -8.19
C VAL A 223 38.99 6.62 -7.65
N GLN A 224 40.10 6.85 -8.33
CA GLN A 224 41.07 7.87 -7.97
C GLN A 224 40.66 9.19 -8.61
N ALA A 225 40.55 10.26 -7.81
CA ALA A 225 40.27 11.60 -8.30
C ALA A 225 41.58 12.38 -8.37
N ASP A 226 42.00 12.75 -9.58
CA ASP A 226 43.18 13.57 -9.80
C ASP A 226 42.75 15.01 -10.09
N SER A 227 43.05 15.91 -9.15
CA SER A 227 42.80 17.35 -9.26
C SER A 227 44.00 18.14 -9.80
N THR A 228 45.14 17.49 -10.03
CA THR A 228 46.39 18.13 -10.48
C THR A 228 46.49 18.26 -11.99
N VAL A 229 45.76 17.43 -12.73
CA VAL A 229 45.83 17.32 -14.20
C VAL A 229 45.03 18.43 -14.90
N SER A 230 44.03 19.03 -14.26
CA SER A 230 43.20 20.07 -14.87
C SER A 230 43.26 21.40 -14.13
N LYS A 231 43.61 22.46 -14.86
CA LYS A 231 43.40 23.85 -14.42
C LYS A 231 41.88 24.11 -14.32
N ASN A 232 41.44 24.97 -13.39
CA ASN A 232 40.05 25.45 -13.21
C ASN A 232 39.05 24.51 -12.50
N HIS A 233 39.37 24.00 -11.30
CA HIS A 233 38.43 23.26 -10.44
C HIS A 233 37.77 22.08 -11.16
N LYS A 234 38.63 21.21 -11.69
CA LYS A 234 38.24 20.04 -12.47
C LYS A 234 38.97 18.82 -11.93
N VAL A 235 38.33 17.66 -12.02
CA VAL A 235 38.93 16.37 -11.62
C VAL A 235 38.83 15.36 -12.75
N GLU A 236 39.91 14.61 -12.94
CA GLU A 236 39.88 13.40 -13.74
C GLU A 236 39.65 12.20 -12.83
N LEU A 237 38.67 11.35 -13.19
CA LEU A 237 38.36 10.13 -12.45
C LEU A 237 39.01 8.93 -13.13
N ASN A 238 39.86 8.21 -12.42
CA ASN A 238 40.45 6.96 -12.89
C ASN A 238 39.85 5.77 -12.13
N VAL A 239 39.09 4.95 -12.84
CA VAL A 239 38.42 3.75 -12.32
C VAL A 239 39.31 2.54 -12.61
N LYS A 240 39.77 1.87 -11.56
CA LYS A 240 40.60 0.67 -11.67
C LYS A 240 40.29 -0.37 -10.60
N LEU A 241 40.70 -1.60 -10.86
CA LEU A 241 40.72 -2.66 -9.85
C LEU A 241 41.82 -2.37 -8.82
N LYS A 242 41.56 -2.63 -7.54
CA LYS A 242 42.60 -2.56 -6.51
C LYS A 242 43.60 -3.69 -6.71
N GLU A 243 44.87 -3.40 -6.47
CA GLU A 243 45.97 -4.37 -6.60
C GLU A 243 45.84 -5.54 -5.63
N ASN A 244 45.21 -5.34 -4.48
CA ASN A 244 44.95 -6.38 -3.47
C ASN A 244 43.57 -7.07 -3.62
N THR A 245 42.97 -7.04 -4.81
CA THR A 245 41.71 -7.74 -5.06
C THR A 245 41.94 -9.26 -4.98
N PRO A 246 41.14 -10.01 -4.20
CA PRO A 246 41.30 -11.46 -4.09
C PRO A 246 41.13 -12.18 -5.44
N ASP A 247 41.95 -13.19 -5.72
CA ASP A 247 41.90 -13.95 -6.98
C ASP A 247 40.49 -14.48 -7.28
N LEU A 248 39.80 -15.04 -6.29
CA LEU A 248 38.43 -15.57 -6.44
C LEU A 248 37.43 -14.49 -6.88
N ALA A 249 37.64 -13.21 -6.56
CA ALA A 249 36.78 -12.12 -7.02
C ALA A 249 36.98 -11.82 -8.51
N THR A 250 38.10 -12.25 -9.11
CA THR A 250 38.43 -12.03 -10.52
C THR A 250 38.02 -13.17 -11.45
N GLN A 251 37.38 -14.22 -10.92
CA GLN A 251 37.03 -15.43 -11.66
C GLN A 251 35.51 -15.61 -11.77
N GLN A 252 35.07 -16.23 -12.87
CA GLN A 252 33.67 -16.61 -13.07
C GLN A 252 33.39 -17.97 -12.44
N PHE A 253 32.30 -18.07 -11.69
CA PHE A 253 31.86 -19.31 -11.05
C PHE A 253 30.64 -19.92 -11.73
N SER A 254 30.65 -21.25 -11.81
CA SER A 254 29.53 -22.05 -12.31
C SER A 254 28.96 -22.99 -11.24
N ILE A 255 27.69 -23.37 -11.42
CA ILE A 255 26.97 -24.27 -10.52
C ILE A 255 27.39 -25.72 -10.82
N ASP A 256 27.91 -26.46 -9.84
CA ASP A 256 28.16 -27.89 -9.99
C ASP A 256 26.92 -28.72 -9.60
N LYS A 257 26.40 -28.53 -8.39
CA LYS A 257 25.18 -29.20 -7.92
C LYS A 257 24.20 -28.23 -7.28
N VAL A 258 22.92 -28.63 -7.27
CA VAL A 258 21.85 -27.92 -6.57
C VAL A 258 21.26 -28.84 -5.53
N VAL A 259 21.40 -28.47 -4.26
CA VAL A 259 21.01 -29.30 -3.11
C VAL A 259 20.00 -28.55 -2.25
N VAL A 260 18.86 -29.19 -1.93
CA VAL A 260 17.77 -28.59 -1.17
C VAL A 260 17.53 -29.35 0.12
N PHE A 261 17.50 -28.62 1.24
CA PHE A 261 17.09 -29.09 2.55
C PHE A 261 15.73 -28.46 2.92
N PRO A 262 14.61 -29.11 2.57
CA PRO A 262 13.28 -28.55 2.81
C PRO A 262 12.82 -28.58 4.28
N ASN A 263 13.55 -29.30 5.13
CA ASN A 263 13.32 -29.38 6.57
C ASN A 263 14.59 -29.00 7.34
N TYR A 264 15.27 -27.93 6.91
CA TYR A 264 16.49 -27.46 7.56
C TYR A 264 16.23 -26.96 8.98
N ASN A 265 17.03 -27.46 9.91
CA ASN A 265 17.05 -27.10 11.31
C ASN A 265 18.50 -27.19 11.83
N ILE A 266 19.00 -26.10 12.40
CA ILE A 266 20.36 -26.05 12.94
C ILE A 266 20.61 -27.08 14.04
N GLN A 267 19.57 -27.44 14.82
CA GLN A 267 19.71 -28.46 15.86
C GLN A 267 19.92 -29.85 15.26
N ASP A 268 19.25 -30.17 14.15
CA ASP A 268 19.43 -31.47 13.48
C ASP A 268 20.85 -31.63 12.90
N VAL A 269 21.48 -30.53 12.49
CA VAL A 269 22.89 -30.51 12.09
C VAL A 269 23.80 -30.78 13.29
N LYS A 270 23.54 -30.13 14.43
CA LYS A 270 24.31 -30.35 15.68
C LYS A 270 24.15 -31.76 16.23
N ASP A 271 22.97 -32.34 16.09
CA ASP A 271 22.65 -33.71 16.49
C ASP A 271 23.18 -34.75 15.49
N GLY A 272 23.88 -34.33 14.42
CA GLY A 272 24.50 -35.22 13.45
C GLY A 272 23.53 -35.93 12.50
N LYS A 273 22.27 -35.48 12.38
CA LYS A 273 21.28 -36.10 11.48
C LYS A 273 21.64 -35.93 10.00
N TYR A 274 22.33 -34.85 9.66
CA TYR A 274 22.91 -34.59 8.35
C TYR A 274 24.04 -33.54 8.45
N SER A 275 24.94 -33.52 7.46
CA SER A 275 26.03 -32.55 7.35
C SER A 275 25.80 -31.57 6.20
N ILE A 276 26.40 -30.39 6.30
CA ILE A 276 26.48 -29.39 5.23
C ILE A 276 27.95 -28.95 5.14
N PRO A 277 28.66 -29.23 4.03
CA PRO A 277 28.20 -29.95 2.84
C PRO A 277 27.95 -31.45 3.12
N MET A 278 27.20 -32.10 2.24
CA MET A 278 26.99 -33.56 2.29
C MET A 278 28.09 -34.29 1.52
N ASN A 279 28.40 -35.51 1.97
CA ASN A 279 29.24 -36.42 1.18
C ASN A 279 28.53 -36.79 -0.14
N GLN A 280 29.29 -36.82 -1.23
CA GLN A 280 28.84 -37.16 -2.58
C GLN A 280 28.10 -38.50 -2.67
N ASP A 281 28.59 -39.55 -2.01
CA ASP A 281 27.94 -40.87 -2.06
C ASP A 281 26.55 -40.84 -1.42
N SER A 282 26.39 -40.02 -0.37
CA SER A 282 25.13 -39.84 0.35
C SER A 282 24.11 -38.97 -0.38
N LEU A 283 24.54 -38.17 -1.38
CA LEU A 283 23.65 -37.32 -2.18
C LEU A 283 22.87 -38.10 -3.23
N SER A 284 23.47 -39.14 -3.82
CA SER A 284 22.92 -39.91 -4.93
C SER A 284 21.49 -40.43 -4.67
N LYS A 285 21.21 -40.90 -3.44
CA LYS A 285 19.90 -41.41 -3.00
C LYS A 285 18.79 -40.35 -2.95
N TYR A 286 19.13 -39.08 -3.05
CA TYR A 286 18.19 -37.95 -3.02
C TYR A 286 18.06 -37.24 -4.38
N ALA A 287 18.63 -37.81 -5.44
CA ALA A 287 18.54 -37.25 -6.78
C ALA A 287 17.10 -37.23 -7.29
N PHE A 288 16.70 -36.10 -7.86
CA PHE A 288 15.44 -35.88 -8.54
C PHE A 288 15.69 -34.94 -9.71
N ASP A 289 15.63 -35.46 -10.94
CA ASP A 289 16.04 -34.74 -12.15
C ASP A 289 17.46 -34.14 -11.97
N ASP A 290 17.64 -32.83 -12.18
CA ASP A 290 18.93 -32.14 -12.07
C ASP A 290 19.25 -31.62 -10.64
N ILE A 291 18.45 -32.00 -9.63
CA ILE A 291 18.58 -31.49 -8.26
C ILE A 291 18.63 -32.61 -7.21
N TYR A 292 19.12 -32.30 -6.02
CA TYR A 292 19.13 -33.20 -4.86
C TYR A 292 18.22 -32.69 -3.76
N VAL A 293 17.21 -33.45 -3.34
CA VAL A 293 16.22 -33.03 -2.32
C VAL A 293 16.33 -33.89 -1.06
N ILE A 294 16.94 -33.33 -0.02
CA ILE A 294 17.22 -34.01 1.25
C ILE A 294 16.01 -33.95 2.19
N ASP A 295 14.99 -34.78 1.93
CA ASP A 295 13.77 -34.87 2.74
C ASP A 295 13.45 -36.30 3.23
N PRO A 296 14.17 -36.80 4.26
CA PRO A 296 13.95 -38.16 4.78
C PRO A 296 12.53 -38.40 5.32
N GLN A 297 11.80 -37.34 5.69
CA GLN A 297 10.45 -37.44 6.24
C GLN A 297 9.37 -37.33 5.15
N HIS A 298 9.76 -37.14 3.89
CA HIS A 298 8.87 -36.95 2.74
C HIS A 298 7.75 -35.94 3.02
N LYS A 299 8.10 -34.83 3.69
CA LYS A 299 7.19 -33.72 4.00
C LYS A 299 6.78 -32.98 2.72
N PHE A 300 7.66 -32.91 1.73
CA PHE A 300 7.45 -32.18 0.49
C PHE A 300 7.72 -33.07 -0.73
N LYS A 301 6.93 -32.87 -1.79
CA LYS A 301 7.18 -33.52 -3.09
C LYS A 301 8.34 -32.82 -3.79
N PRO A 302 9.39 -33.53 -4.27
CA PRO A 302 10.55 -32.91 -4.92
C PRO A 302 10.21 -31.98 -6.09
N LYS A 303 9.16 -32.31 -6.85
CA LYS A 303 8.65 -31.53 -7.99
C LYS A 303 8.32 -30.06 -7.68
N ILE A 304 8.13 -29.68 -6.42
CA ILE A 304 7.92 -28.26 -6.07
C ILE A 304 9.20 -27.44 -6.20
N PHE A 305 10.36 -28.06 -5.93
CA PHE A 305 11.65 -27.40 -5.94
C PHE A 305 12.17 -27.25 -7.36
N ASP A 306 12.06 -28.30 -8.18
CA ASP A 306 12.38 -28.24 -9.62
C ASP A 306 11.72 -27.03 -10.33
N ARG A 307 10.50 -26.66 -9.94
CA ARG A 307 9.80 -25.48 -10.51
C ARG A 307 10.20 -24.13 -9.91
N ALA A 308 10.74 -24.15 -8.70
CA ALA A 308 11.07 -22.93 -7.95
C ALA A 308 12.54 -22.51 -8.15
N LEU A 309 13.43 -23.48 -8.33
CA LEU A 309 14.87 -23.27 -8.53
C LEU A 309 15.16 -22.92 -10.00
N TYR A 310 15.97 -21.88 -10.21
CA TYR A 310 16.37 -21.45 -11.56
C TYR A 310 17.74 -21.94 -11.98
N PHE A 311 18.64 -22.17 -11.02
CA PHE A 311 19.96 -22.69 -11.33
C PHE A 311 19.87 -24.17 -11.68
N LYS A 312 20.57 -24.53 -12.74
CA LYS A 312 20.88 -25.89 -13.14
C LYS A 312 22.38 -26.12 -13.08
N LYS A 313 22.77 -27.39 -13.08
CA LYS A 313 24.17 -27.77 -13.23
C LYS A 313 24.77 -27.18 -14.51
N GLY A 314 25.93 -26.55 -14.38
CA GLY A 314 26.67 -25.91 -15.48
C GLY A 314 26.34 -24.44 -15.70
N ASP A 315 25.25 -23.92 -15.11
CA ASP A 315 24.92 -22.50 -15.24
C ASP A 315 26.03 -21.61 -14.65
N LEU A 316 26.32 -20.49 -15.30
CA LEU A 316 27.08 -19.42 -14.65
C LEU A 316 26.24 -18.77 -13.55
N TYR A 317 26.89 -18.45 -12.43
CA TYR A 317 26.25 -17.68 -11.37
C TYR A 317 25.73 -16.35 -11.92
N ASN A 318 24.47 -16.05 -11.62
CA ASN A 318 23.92 -14.73 -11.87
C ASN A 318 23.01 -14.29 -10.72
N ARG A 319 23.13 -13.03 -10.32
CA ARG A 319 22.39 -12.46 -9.18
C ARG A 319 20.88 -12.46 -9.43
N SER A 320 20.46 -12.32 -10.69
CA SER A 320 19.04 -12.36 -11.07
C SER A 320 18.38 -13.70 -10.71
N ASN A 321 18.91 -14.83 -11.20
CA ASN A 321 18.38 -16.18 -10.91
C ASN A 321 18.48 -16.53 -9.42
N HIS A 322 19.54 -16.09 -8.74
CA HIS A 322 19.69 -16.24 -7.29
C HIS A 322 18.51 -15.59 -6.56
N ASN A 323 18.28 -14.30 -6.78
CA ASN A 323 17.18 -13.58 -6.13
C ASN A 323 15.81 -14.16 -6.51
N LEU A 324 15.62 -14.52 -7.78
CA LEU A 324 14.36 -15.05 -8.29
C LEU A 324 14.01 -16.40 -7.65
N THR A 325 15.02 -17.27 -7.47
CA THR A 325 14.88 -18.55 -6.76
C THR A 325 14.48 -18.32 -5.29
N LEU A 326 15.18 -17.43 -4.59
CA LEU A 326 14.86 -17.09 -3.19
C LEU A 326 13.43 -16.56 -3.06
N ASN A 327 13.06 -15.60 -3.90
CA ASN A 327 11.73 -14.99 -3.87
C ASN A 327 10.63 -16.00 -4.19
N ARG A 328 10.87 -16.97 -5.08
CA ARG A 328 9.91 -18.05 -5.36
C ARG A 328 9.74 -19.01 -4.20
N LEU A 329 10.84 -19.46 -3.59
CA LEU A 329 10.80 -20.34 -2.42
C LEU A 329 10.05 -19.66 -1.27
N ILE A 330 10.26 -18.36 -1.07
CA ILE A 330 9.48 -17.54 -0.11
C ILE A 330 8.00 -17.47 -0.54
N SER A 331 7.73 -17.21 -1.82
CA SER A 331 6.38 -17.06 -2.39
C SER A 331 5.53 -18.34 -2.35
N LEU A 332 6.13 -19.53 -2.22
CA LEU A 332 5.40 -20.77 -1.92
C LEU A 332 4.58 -20.63 -0.63
N GLY A 333 5.07 -19.84 0.33
CA GLY A 333 4.37 -19.50 1.58
C GLY A 333 4.44 -20.58 2.66
N VAL A 334 5.25 -21.62 2.44
CA VAL A 334 5.42 -22.76 3.36
C VAL A 334 6.71 -22.70 4.18
N PHE A 335 7.67 -21.87 3.81
CA PHE A 335 8.95 -21.70 4.50
C PHE A 335 8.99 -20.39 5.29
N LYS A 336 9.51 -20.44 6.52
CA LYS A 336 9.73 -19.28 7.39
C LYS A 336 11.03 -18.58 7.02
N PHE A 337 12.07 -19.38 6.77
CA PHE A 337 13.39 -18.92 6.38
C PHE A 337 13.83 -19.70 5.15
N VAL A 338 14.41 -18.96 4.20
CA VAL A 338 15.03 -19.48 2.99
C VAL A 338 16.43 -18.91 2.99
N LYS A 339 17.43 -19.78 3.12
CA LYS A 339 18.83 -19.41 3.05
C LYS A 339 19.46 -20.12 1.87
N ASN A 340 20.21 -19.39 1.06
CA ASN A 340 21.03 -19.97 0.02
C ASN A 340 22.50 -19.79 0.38
N GLU A 341 23.28 -20.83 0.17
CA GLU A 341 24.73 -20.84 0.36
C GLU A 341 25.38 -21.45 -0.86
N PHE A 342 26.44 -20.83 -1.35
CA PHE A 342 27.29 -21.37 -2.39
C PHE A 342 28.57 -21.86 -1.75
N ILE A 343 28.79 -23.18 -1.81
CA ILE A 343 29.94 -23.85 -1.19
C ILE A 343 30.86 -24.33 -2.30
N THR A 344 32.10 -23.84 -2.32
CA THR A 344 33.09 -24.22 -3.34
C THR A 344 33.28 -25.73 -3.35
N SER A 345 32.99 -26.36 -4.49
CA SER A 345 33.19 -27.79 -4.71
C SER A 345 34.53 -28.07 -5.37
N ASP A 346 34.95 -27.18 -6.28
CA ASP A 346 36.28 -27.21 -6.91
C ASP A 346 36.75 -25.77 -7.15
N SER A 347 37.76 -25.33 -6.39
CA SER A 347 38.33 -23.99 -6.52
C SER A 347 39.16 -23.82 -7.79
N LEU A 348 39.77 -24.89 -8.31
CA LEU A 348 40.59 -24.85 -9.53
C LEU A 348 39.73 -24.74 -10.78
N GLN A 349 38.53 -25.34 -10.77
CA GLN A 349 37.55 -25.24 -11.85
C GLN A 349 36.52 -24.11 -11.66
N HIS A 350 36.65 -23.31 -10.60
CA HIS A 350 35.70 -22.25 -10.24
C HIS A 350 34.25 -22.74 -10.19
N LYS A 351 34.02 -23.83 -9.47
CA LYS A 351 32.71 -24.46 -9.29
C LYS A 351 32.27 -24.44 -7.84
N PHE A 352 30.98 -24.24 -7.62
CA PHE A 352 30.37 -24.39 -6.31
C PHE A 352 29.03 -25.12 -6.36
N ASP A 353 28.69 -25.74 -5.24
CA ASP A 353 27.39 -26.33 -4.98
C ASP A 353 26.45 -25.27 -4.40
N ALA A 354 25.24 -25.18 -4.95
CA ALA A 354 24.18 -24.30 -4.47
C ALA A 354 23.30 -25.03 -3.45
N TYR A 355 23.48 -24.71 -2.17
CA TYR A 355 22.70 -25.22 -1.06
C TYR A 355 21.50 -24.31 -0.76
N TYR A 356 20.30 -24.88 -0.71
CA TYR A 356 19.07 -24.20 -0.31
C TYR A 356 18.57 -24.78 1.01
N LEU A 357 18.78 -24.02 2.09
CA LEU A 357 18.44 -24.40 3.45
C LEU A 357 17.09 -23.77 3.82
N LEU A 358 16.03 -24.58 3.84
CA LEU A 358 14.65 -24.12 4.00
C LEU A 358 14.10 -24.57 5.35
N THR A 359 13.72 -23.61 6.19
CA THR A 359 13.06 -23.91 7.46
C THR A 359 11.55 -23.78 7.28
N PRO A 360 10.76 -24.87 7.39
CA PRO A 360 9.32 -24.83 7.19
C PRO A 360 8.60 -24.00 8.26
N LYS A 361 7.51 -23.33 7.88
CA LYS A 361 6.55 -22.78 8.83
C LYS A 361 5.81 -23.90 9.54
N LYS A 362 5.16 -23.57 10.66
CA LYS A 362 4.15 -24.45 11.25
C LYS A 362 3.11 -24.79 10.17
N ILE A 363 2.99 -26.08 9.86
CA ILE A 363 2.16 -26.59 8.76
C ILE A 363 0.70 -26.18 8.98
N GLN A 364 0.24 -26.24 10.24
CA GLN A 364 -1.11 -25.86 10.61
C GLN A 364 -1.10 -24.59 11.47
N SER A 365 -2.14 -23.78 11.32
CA SER A 365 -2.43 -22.66 12.22
C SER A 365 -3.92 -22.47 12.38
N LEU A 366 -4.34 -22.14 13.60
CA LEU A 366 -5.68 -21.68 13.93
C LEU A 366 -5.58 -20.23 14.42
N ARG A 367 -6.44 -19.34 13.91
CA ARG A 367 -6.46 -17.92 14.27
C ARG A 367 -7.90 -17.49 14.54
N LEU A 368 -8.15 -16.95 15.73
CA LEU A 368 -9.40 -16.27 16.08
C LEU A 368 -9.19 -14.76 15.94
N GLU A 369 -10.10 -14.08 15.26
CA GLU A 369 -10.03 -12.63 15.01
C GLU A 369 -11.36 -11.99 15.38
N ALA A 370 -11.31 -10.92 16.16
CA ALA A 370 -12.45 -10.05 16.40
C ALA A 370 -12.21 -8.74 15.64
N LEU A 371 -13.11 -8.41 14.72
CA LEU A 371 -13.03 -7.24 13.86
C LEU A 371 -14.21 -6.31 14.15
N GLY A 372 -13.92 -5.03 14.34
CA GLY A 372 -14.94 -3.97 14.21
C GLY A 372 -15.14 -3.67 12.73
N ARG A 373 -16.38 -3.77 12.26
CA ARG A 373 -16.75 -3.47 10.87
C ARG A 373 -17.50 -2.15 10.83
N THR A 374 -17.08 -1.25 9.96
CA THR A 374 -17.93 -0.17 9.48
C THR A 374 -18.01 -0.29 7.97
N ASN A 375 -19.21 -0.33 7.41
CA ASN A 375 -19.39 -0.43 5.96
C ASN A 375 -19.81 0.92 5.36
N SER A 376 -19.85 1.00 4.03
CA SER A 376 -20.29 2.22 3.37
C SER A 376 -21.70 2.57 3.81
N ALA A 377 -22.64 1.62 3.87
CA ALA A 377 -24.05 1.78 4.26
C ALA A 377 -24.34 2.22 5.72
N ASN A 378 -23.38 2.85 6.42
CA ASN A 378 -23.49 3.30 7.82
C ASN A 378 -23.86 2.19 8.81
N TYR A 379 -23.57 0.93 8.50
CA TYR A 379 -23.61 -0.11 9.51
C TYR A 379 -22.29 -0.12 10.28
N ALA A 380 -22.41 -0.20 11.60
CA ALA A 380 -21.31 -0.57 12.48
C ALA A 380 -21.64 -1.90 13.14
N GLY A 381 -20.68 -2.79 13.14
CA GLY A 381 -20.87 -4.14 13.64
C GLY A 381 -19.58 -4.76 14.14
N SER A 382 -19.73 -5.96 14.68
CA SER A 382 -18.62 -6.81 15.10
C SER A 382 -18.67 -8.11 14.34
N GLU A 383 -17.51 -8.59 13.91
CA GLU A 383 -17.34 -9.87 13.25
C GLU A 383 -16.31 -10.72 13.99
N LEU A 384 -16.67 -11.96 14.28
CA LEU A 384 -15.76 -12.98 14.77
C LEU A 384 -15.42 -13.92 13.62
N ASN A 385 -14.13 -14.11 13.36
CA ASN A 385 -13.60 -15.00 12.34
C ASN A 385 -12.71 -16.07 12.98
N LEU A 386 -13.01 -17.35 12.73
CA LEU A 386 -12.15 -18.48 13.05
C LEU A 386 -11.53 -19.01 11.76
N ASN A 387 -10.22 -18.84 11.61
CA ASN A 387 -9.46 -19.21 10.42
C ASN A 387 -8.54 -20.40 10.71
N TRP A 388 -8.77 -21.52 10.05
CA TRP A 388 -7.86 -22.67 10.01
C TRP A 388 -7.09 -22.68 8.68
N THR A 389 -5.78 -22.94 8.73
CA THR A 389 -4.93 -23.03 7.55
C THR A 389 -3.98 -24.20 7.65
N HIS A 390 -3.96 -25.05 6.62
CA HIS A 390 -2.99 -26.11 6.39
C HIS A 390 -2.11 -25.74 5.20
N ARG A 391 -0.82 -25.49 5.41
CA ARG A 391 0.10 -24.89 4.42
C ARG A 391 0.70 -25.87 3.42
N ASN A 392 0.47 -27.17 3.59
CA ASN A 392 1.08 -28.19 2.72
C ASN A 392 0.17 -29.43 2.57
N PHE A 393 -1.08 -29.21 2.17
CA PHE A 393 -2.16 -30.20 2.27
C PHE A 393 -1.92 -31.50 1.48
N PHE A 394 -1.39 -31.41 0.26
CA PHE A 394 -1.02 -32.58 -0.55
C PHE A 394 0.50 -32.75 -0.73
N ARG A 395 1.28 -32.16 0.19
CA ARG A 395 2.75 -32.13 0.20
C ARG A 395 3.40 -31.37 -0.97
N GLY A 396 2.61 -30.71 -1.81
CA GLY A 396 3.07 -29.90 -2.94
C GLY A 396 3.01 -28.39 -2.68
N ALA A 397 3.13 -27.97 -1.41
CA ALA A 397 2.96 -26.59 -0.95
C ALA A 397 1.55 -26.00 -1.20
N GLU A 398 0.54 -26.86 -1.33
CA GLU A 398 -0.85 -26.43 -1.42
C GLU A 398 -1.35 -25.92 -0.07
N GLN A 399 -2.03 -24.78 -0.10
CA GLN A 399 -2.64 -24.19 1.08
C GLN A 399 -4.14 -24.49 1.09
N PHE A 400 -4.58 -25.26 2.07
CA PHE A 400 -5.99 -25.42 2.38
C PHE A 400 -6.37 -24.46 3.49
N LYS A 401 -7.43 -23.68 3.29
CA LYS A 401 -7.94 -22.72 4.26
C LYS A 401 -9.42 -22.98 4.49
N ALA A 402 -9.83 -23.00 5.74
CA ALA A 402 -11.24 -23.01 6.12
C ALA A 402 -11.47 -21.87 7.10
N ALA A 403 -12.47 -21.04 6.80
CA ALA A 403 -12.89 -19.94 7.63
C ALA A 403 -14.34 -20.13 8.01
N ILE A 404 -14.66 -19.83 9.27
CA ILE A 404 -16.04 -19.71 9.77
C ILE A 404 -16.14 -18.32 10.38
N TYR A 405 -17.23 -17.62 10.08
CA TYR A 405 -17.44 -16.28 10.59
C TYR A 405 -18.88 -16.02 11.00
N GLY A 406 -19.03 -15.12 11.96
CA GLY A 406 -20.30 -14.57 12.40
C GLY A 406 -20.17 -13.07 12.57
N ALA A 407 -21.10 -12.32 12.00
CA ALA A 407 -21.13 -10.87 12.06
C ALA A 407 -22.50 -10.34 12.48
N PHE A 408 -22.50 -9.30 13.28
CA PHE A 408 -23.69 -8.57 13.66
C PHE A 408 -23.49 -7.08 13.42
N ASP A 409 -24.33 -6.51 12.55
CA ASP A 409 -24.23 -5.16 12.04
C ASP A 409 -25.48 -4.35 12.43
N PHE A 410 -25.28 -3.18 13.05
CA PHE A 410 -26.31 -2.23 13.45
C PHE A 410 -26.24 -0.96 12.60
N GLN A 411 -27.37 -0.40 12.20
CA GLN A 411 -27.41 0.82 11.39
C GLN A 411 -27.22 2.07 12.28
N MET A 412 -26.20 2.88 11.99
CA MET A 412 -25.91 4.13 12.70
C MET A 412 -26.54 5.34 12.00
N GLY A 413 -27.32 6.15 12.74
CA GLY A 413 -27.84 7.45 12.25
C GLY A 413 -29.07 7.40 11.33
N GLY A 414 -29.84 6.29 11.33
CA GLY A 414 -31.13 6.15 10.66
C GLY A 414 -32.35 6.44 11.57
N ALA A 415 -33.57 6.34 11.02
CA ALA A 415 -34.84 6.46 11.78
C ALA A 415 -34.92 5.43 12.91
N GLN A 416 -35.82 5.64 13.89
CA GLN A 416 -35.94 4.86 15.15
C GLN A 416 -36.12 3.34 14.98
N ASP A 417 -36.35 2.85 13.75
CA ASP A 417 -36.52 1.44 13.39
C ASP A 417 -35.26 0.83 12.75
N ALA A 418 -34.23 0.57 13.55
CA ALA A 418 -32.97 -0.03 13.08
C ALA A 418 -33.17 -1.46 12.52
N ASN A 419 -32.80 -1.66 11.25
CA ASN A 419 -32.79 -2.97 10.59
C ASN A 419 -31.45 -3.66 10.78
N ASN A 420 -31.31 -4.41 11.86
CA ASN A 420 -30.09 -5.16 12.17
C ASN A 420 -29.85 -6.28 11.15
N ILE A 421 -28.59 -6.50 10.81
CA ILE A 421 -28.16 -7.57 9.90
C ILE A 421 -27.33 -8.57 10.70
N PHE A 422 -27.76 -9.82 10.67
CA PHE A 422 -26.99 -10.95 11.16
C PHE A 422 -26.45 -11.74 9.98
N ARG A 423 -25.16 -12.06 10.01
CA ARG A 423 -24.51 -12.91 9.01
C ARG A 423 -23.75 -14.03 9.68
N ALA A 424 -23.82 -15.21 9.10
CA ALA A 424 -22.95 -16.32 9.45
C ALA A 424 -22.54 -17.03 8.17
N GLY A 425 -21.28 -17.41 8.05
CA GLY A 425 -20.81 -18.05 6.84
C GLY A 425 -19.60 -18.92 7.06
N THR A 426 -19.35 -19.75 6.04
CA THR A 426 -18.13 -20.54 5.93
C THR A 426 -17.51 -20.36 4.56
N ASN A 427 -16.20 -20.37 4.50
CA ASN A 427 -15.43 -20.26 3.27
C ASN A 427 -14.29 -21.26 3.29
N VAL A 428 -14.23 -22.12 2.28
CA VAL A 428 -13.18 -23.11 2.07
C VAL A 428 -12.42 -22.76 0.80
N GLN A 429 -11.09 -22.73 0.89
CA GLN A 429 -10.22 -22.43 -0.23
C GLN A 429 -9.07 -23.43 -0.32
N LEU A 430 -8.86 -24.00 -1.51
CA LEU A 430 -7.65 -24.71 -1.88
C LEU A 430 -6.84 -23.84 -2.84
N SER A 431 -5.63 -23.44 -2.43
CA SER A 431 -4.68 -22.69 -3.24
C SER A 431 -3.49 -23.55 -3.63
N ILE A 432 -3.37 -23.86 -4.90
CA ILE A 432 -2.31 -24.69 -5.48
C ILE A 432 -1.24 -23.76 -6.06
N PRO A 433 0.06 -23.87 -5.70
CA PRO A 433 1.12 -22.94 -6.11
C PRO A 433 1.62 -23.20 -7.55
N ARG A 434 0.67 -23.32 -8.49
CA ARG A 434 0.89 -23.39 -9.94
C ARG A 434 -0.42 -23.10 -10.67
N ILE A 435 -0.34 -22.80 -11.96
CA ILE A 435 -1.50 -22.87 -12.84
C ILE A 435 -1.81 -24.35 -13.14
N VAL A 436 -3.04 -24.77 -12.86
CA VAL A 436 -3.58 -26.09 -13.19
C VAL A 436 -4.49 -25.91 -14.40
N ALA A 437 -3.91 -26.06 -15.59
CA ALA A 437 -4.58 -25.87 -16.87
C ALA A 437 -4.18 -27.01 -17.84
N PRO A 438 -4.94 -27.24 -18.93
CA PRO A 438 -4.59 -28.24 -19.95
C PRO A 438 -3.35 -27.86 -20.78
N PHE A 439 -2.76 -26.69 -20.58
CA PHE A 439 -1.54 -26.20 -21.23
C PHE A 439 -0.45 -25.86 -20.20
N ARG A 440 0.82 -25.90 -20.62
CA ARG A 440 1.95 -25.53 -19.75
C ARG A 440 2.06 -24.02 -19.63
N PHE A 441 2.12 -23.52 -18.40
CA PHE A 441 2.32 -22.10 -18.11
C PHE A 441 3.66 -21.89 -17.41
N HIS A 442 4.57 -21.17 -18.05
CA HIS A 442 5.84 -20.77 -17.47
C HIS A 442 5.76 -19.29 -17.10
N SER A 443 5.81 -18.99 -15.81
CA SER A 443 6.04 -17.63 -15.33
C SER A 443 7.55 -17.39 -15.30
N SER A 444 8.01 -16.23 -15.74
CA SER A 444 9.37 -15.73 -15.45
C SER A 444 9.41 -14.85 -14.19
N SER A 445 8.26 -14.67 -13.51
CA SER A 445 8.15 -13.78 -12.37
C SER A 445 8.72 -14.39 -11.08
N GLU A 446 9.17 -13.52 -10.18
CA GLU A 446 9.58 -13.87 -8.81
C GLU A 446 8.40 -14.40 -7.96
N PHE A 447 7.16 -14.14 -8.39
CA PHE A 447 5.94 -14.60 -7.72
C PHE A 447 5.45 -15.91 -8.34
N VAL A 448 5.22 -16.90 -7.46
CA VAL A 448 4.66 -18.20 -7.87
C VAL A 448 3.17 -18.02 -8.22
N PRO A 449 2.73 -18.34 -9.45
CA PRO A 449 1.32 -18.27 -9.82
C PRO A 449 0.50 -19.32 -9.07
N ARG A 450 -0.79 -19.04 -8.87
CA ARG A 450 -1.68 -19.88 -8.05
C ARG A 450 -2.96 -20.22 -8.79
N THR A 451 -3.43 -21.46 -8.60
CA THR A 451 -4.81 -21.85 -8.90
C THR A 451 -5.58 -21.86 -7.60
N ASN A 452 -6.67 -21.12 -7.55
CA ASN A 452 -7.54 -21.02 -6.38
C ASN A 452 -8.87 -21.69 -6.70
N ILE A 453 -9.27 -22.59 -5.81
CA ILE A 453 -10.58 -23.23 -5.81
C ILE A 453 -11.26 -22.79 -4.52
N THR A 454 -12.43 -22.19 -4.61
CA THR A 454 -13.13 -21.61 -3.46
C THR A 454 -14.58 -22.06 -3.44
N LEU A 455 -15.07 -22.43 -2.26
CA LEU A 455 -16.46 -22.73 -1.97
C LEU A 455 -16.87 -21.93 -0.73
N GLY A 456 -17.97 -21.19 -0.83
CA GLY A 456 -18.47 -20.34 0.24
C GLY A 456 -19.96 -20.48 0.43
N TYR A 457 -20.41 -20.42 1.68
CA TYR A 457 -21.81 -20.35 2.05
C TYR A 457 -22.00 -19.22 3.06
N GLU A 458 -22.95 -18.34 2.81
CA GLU A 458 -23.33 -17.26 3.72
C GLU A 458 -24.84 -17.28 3.94
N PHE A 459 -25.22 -17.34 5.21
CA PHE A 459 -26.56 -17.04 5.69
C PHE A 459 -26.60 -15.56 6.09
N GLN A 460 -27.54 -14.80 5.54
CA GLN A 460 -27.77 -13.41 5.88
C GLN A 460 -29.23 -13.20 6.29
N ASN A 461 -29.45 -12.73 7.51
CA ASN A 461 -30.77 -12.37 8.03
C ASN A 461 -30.84 -10.86 8.25
N ARG A 462 -31.77 -10.20 7.56
CA ARG A 462 -32.15 -8.81 7.82
C ARG A 462 -33.46 -8.82 8.60
N THR A 463 -33.38 -8.58 9.91
CA THR A 463 -34.36 -9.05 10.91
C THR A 463 -35.82 -8.72 10.64
N LYS A 464 -36.12 -7.57 10.01
CA LYS A 464 -37.51 -7.18 9.70
C LYS A 464 -38.01 -7.60 8.31
N TYR A 465 -37.11 -7.96 7.39
CA TYR A 465 -37.46 -8.08 5.97
C TYR A 465 -37.30 -9.48 5.39
N TYR A 466 -36.09 -10.04 5.41
CA TYR A 466 -35.83 -11.29 4.70
C TYR A 466 -34.56 -11.99 5.18
N THR A 467 -34.49 -13.28 4.84
CA THR A 467 -33.34 -14.15 5.04
C THR A 467 -32.89 -14.70 3.69
N LEU A 468 -31.61 -14.53 3.36
CA LEU A 468 -30.97 -15.03 2.14
C LEU A 468 -29.92 -16.08 2.47
N ASN A 469 -29.87 -17.12 1.64
CA ASN A 469 -28.76 -18.06 1.54
C ASN A 469 -27.97 -17.74 0.27
N ASN A 470 -26.67 -17.52 0.41
CA ASN A 470 -25.77 -17.21 -0.68
C ASN A 470 -24.70 -18.30 -0.78
N PHE A 471 -24.71 -19.05 -1.88
CA PHE A 471 -23.71 -20.05 -2.20
C PHE A 471 -22.78 -19.53 -3.29
N THR A 472 -21.47 -19.64 -3.08
CA THR A 472 -20.46 -19.21 -4.03
C THR A 472 -19.50 -20.34 -4.32
N ALA A 473 -19.14 -20.52 -5.58
CA ALA A 473 -18.12 -21.46 -6.01
C ALA A 473 -17.27 -20.81 -7.09
N SER A 474 -15.95 -20.94 -7.00
CA SER A 474 -15.06 -20.42 -8.04
C SER A 474 -13.83 -21.28 -8.26
N PHE A 475 -13.35 -21.25 -9.51
CA PHE A 475 -12.10 -21.85 -9.96
C PHE A 475 -11.38 -20.81 -10.83
N GLY A 476 -10.15 -20.45 -10.44
CA GLY A 476 -9.43 -19.39 -11.11
C GLY A 476 -7.93 -19.38 -10.89
N TYR A 477 -7.26 -18.49 -11.61
CA TYR A 477 -5.82 -18.29 -11.59
C TYR A 477 -5.47 -16.90 -11.06
N LEU A 478 -4.40 -16.81 -10.28
CA LEU A 478 -3.80 -15.58 -9.79
C LEU A 478 -2.33 -15.58 -10.16
N TRP A 479 -1.87 -14.59 -10.91
CA TRP A 479 -0.45 -14.45 -11.24
C TRP A 479 -0.01 -13.00 -11.26
N LYS A 480 1.28 -12.79 -10.99
CA LYS A 480 1.93 -11.49 -11.13
C LYS A 480 2.96 -11.58 -12.24
N GLU A 481 2.97 -10.61 -13.15
CA GLU A 481 4.10 -10.47 -14.09
C GLU A 481 5.33 -9.95 -13.32
N ASN A 482 5.11 -9.02 -12.38
CA ASN A 482 6.12 -8.43 -11.50
C ASN A 482 5.42 -7.73 -10.32
N ALA A 483 6.18 -7.07 -9.45
CA ALA A 483 5.65 -6.38 -8.27
C ALA A 483 4.58 -5.31 -8.56
N ARG A 484 4.44 -4.85 -9.82
CA ARG A 484 3.50 -3.81 -10.24
C ARG A 484 2.25 -4.33 -10.93
N LYS A 485 2.28 -5.54 -11.48
CA LYS A 485 1.21 -6.07 -12.35
C LYS A 485 0.70 -7.40 -11.83
N GLU A 486 -0.59 -7.44 -11.52
CA GLU A 486 -1.30 -8.63 -11.01
C GLU A 486 -2.53 -8.90 -11.87
N HIS A 487 -2.79 -10.18 -12.11
CA HIS A 487 -3.92 -10.67 -12.87
C HIS A 487 -4.66 -11.72 -12.05
N GLU A 488 -5.98 -11.60 -12.00
CA GLU A 488 -6.87 -12.58 -11.40
C GLU A 488 -7.92 -12.96 -12.44
N LEU A 489 -7.94 -14.24 -12.83
CA LEU A 489 -8.92 -14.79 -13.76
C LEU A 489 -9.69 -15.91 -13.06
N LYS A 490 -10.94 -15.66 -12.71
CA LYS A 490 -11.88 -16.72 -12.38
C LYS A 490 -12.47 -17.25 -13.67
N VAL A 491 -12.11 -18.48 -14.03
CA VAL A 491 -12.63 -19.14 -15.23
C VAL A 491 -14.08 -19.58 -14.98
N ILE A 492 -14.34 -20.07 -13.78
CA ILE A 492 -15.67 -20.38 -13.26
C ILE A 492 -15.86 -19.51 -12.03
N ASP A 493 -16.88 -18.66 -12.03
CA ASP A 493 -17.40 -17.97 -10.85
C ASP A 493 -18.89 -18.21 -10.84
N ILE A 494 -19.43 -18.79 -9.76
CA ILE A 494 -20.83 -19.13 -9.58
C ILE A 494 -21.30 -18.48 -8.29
N THR A 495 -22.44 -17.81 -8.35
CA THR A 495 -23.14 -17.24 -7.21
C THR A 495 -24.61 -17.63 -7.32
N LEU A 496 -25.11 -18.32 -6.30
CA LEU A 496 -26.51 -18.70 -6.17
C LEU A 496 -27.07 -17.99 -4.93
N VAL A 497 -28.02 -17.09 -5.15
CA VAL A 497 -28.76 -16.41 -4.09
C VAL A 497 -30.16 -17.00 -4.04
N SER A 498 -30.58 -17.48 -2.88
CA SER A 498 -31.94 -17.97 -2.66
C SER A 498 -32.53 -17.38 -1.38
N PRO A 499 -33.74 -16.80 -1.42
CA PRO A 499 -34.47 -16.45 -0.21
C PRO A 499 -34.86 -17.73 0.55
N GLN A 500 -34.81 -17.68 1.88
CA GLN A 500 -35.38 -18.71 2.76
C GLN A 500 -36.68 -18.23 3.39
N LYS A 501 -36.71 -16.98 3.85
CA LYS A 501 -37.88 -16.36 4.47
C LYS A 501 -37.99 -14.94 3.95
N VAL A 502 -39.18 -14.55 3.52
CA VAL A 502 -39.56 -13.18 3.19
C VAL A 502 -40.73 -12.85 4.11
N THR A 503 -40.67 -11.73 4.83
CA THR A 503 -41.73 -11.33 5.77
C THR A 503 -42.90 -10.72 5.01
N ASP A 504 -44.11 -10.82 5.58
CA ASP A 504 -45.30 -10.20 4.99
C ASP A 504 -45.17 -8.68 4.89
N LEU A 505 -44.44 -8.06 5.83
CA LEU A 505 -44.05 -6.65 5.77
C LEU A 505 -43.30 -6.36 4.47
N TYR A 506 -42.27 -7.15 4.16
CA TYR A 506 -41.50 -6.96 2.93
C TYR A 506 -42.32 -7.22 1.67
N THR A 507 -43.15 -8.26 1.67
CA THR A 507 -44.02 -8.58 0.53
C THR A 507 -45.00 -7.45 0.26
N THR A 508 -45.58 -6.86 1.31
CA THR A 508 -46.53 -5.73 1.20
C THR A 508 -45.82 -4.47 0.69
N GLU A 509 -44.67 -4.13 1.27
CA GLU A 509 -43.88 -2.96 0.84
C GLU A 509 -43.31 -3.11 -0.58
N SER A 510 -42.95 -4.34 -0.99
CA SER A 510 -42.40 -4.60 -2.32
C SER A 510 -43.45 -4.73 -3.43
N ALA A 511 -44.75 -4.81 -3.10
CA ALA A 511 -45.82 -5.05 -4.07
C ALA A 511 -45.84 -4.01 -5.21
N THR A 512 -45.55 -2.74 -4.89
CA THR A 512 -45.54 -1.62 -5.83
C THR A 512 -44.14 -1.24 -6.33
N ASN A 513 -43.09 -1.94 -5.86
CA ASN A 513 -41.71 -1.61 -6.17
C ASN A 513 -40.94 -2.82 -6.75
N PRO A 514 -40.84 -2.92 -8.10
CA PRO A 514 -40.12 -4.01 -8.76
C PRO A 514 -38.65 -4.13 -8.33
N ALA A 515 -38.00 -3.04 -7.93
CA ALA A 515 -36.61 -3.08 -7.46
C ALA A 515 -36.46 -3.86 -6.15
N MET A 516 -37.44 -3.75 -5.25
CA MET A 516 -37.48 -4.54 -4.03
C MET A 516 -37.73 -6.02 -4.32
N GLN A 517 -38.72 -6.33 -5.16
CA GLN A 517 -39.03 -7.73 -5.50
C GLN A 517 -37.79 -8.48 -6.02
N ARG A 518 -36.92 -7.79 -6.77
CA ARG A 518 -35.65 -8.34 -7.27
C ARG A 518 -34.62 -8.67 -6.18
N VAL A 519 -34.65 -8.04 -5.01
CA VAL A 519 -33.69 -8.30 -3.92
C VAL A 519 -33.87 -9.69 -3.32
N VAL A 520 -35.11 -10.17 -3.26
CA VAL A 520 -35.46 -11.50 -2.72
C VAL A 520 -35.71 -12.54 -3.81
N ALA A 521 -35.50 -12.22 -5.08
CA ALA A 521 -35.62 -13.18 -6.17
C ALA A 521 -34.50 -14.23 -6.11
N LYS A 522 -34.82 -15.48 -6.48
CA LYS A 522 -33.80 -16.51 -6.71
C LYS A 522 -32.93 -16.10 -7.91
N GLN A 523 -31.62 -16.14 -7.75
CA GLN A 523 -30.68 -15.70 -8.78
C GLN A 523 -29.54 -16.70 -8.91
N LEU A 524 -29.30 -17.16 -10.14
CA LEU A 524 -28.12 -17.93 -10.51
C LEU A 524 -27.25 -17.09 -11.43
N ILE A 525 -26.08 -16.68 -10.95
CA ILE A 525 -25.10 -15.91 -11.70
C ILE A 525 -23.89 -16.82 -11.91
N PHE A 526 -23.46 -17.01 -13.15
CA PHE A 526 -22.23 -17.72 -13.41
C PHE A 526 -21.50 -17.21 -14.65
N GLY A 527 -20.18 -17.29 -14.62
CA GLY A 527 -19.33 -17.00 -15.77
C GLY A 527 -17.94 -16.51 -15.35
N PRO A 528 -17.09 -16.17 -16.33
CA PRO A 528 -15.74 -15.75 -16.03
C PRO A 528 -15.68 -14.31 -15.51
N THR A 529 -14.78 -14.08 -14.56
CA THR A 529 -14.42 -12.72 -14.10
C THR A 529 -12.91 -12.53 -14.25
N TYR A 530 -12.51 -11.42 -14.84
CA TYR A 530 -11.10 -11.04 -14.99
C TYR A 530 -10.84 -9.70 -14.32
N SER A 531 -9.79 -9.64 -13.49
CA SER A 531 -9.28 -8.42 -12.89
C SER A 531 -7.81 -8.22 -13.25
N TYR A 532 -7.46 -7.01 -13.65
CA TYR A 532 -6.07 -6.59 -13.85
C TYR A 532 -5.76 -5.42 -12.93
N THR A 533 -4.69 -5.54 -12.15
CA THR A 533 -4.20 -4.49 -11.26
C THR A 533 -2.81 -4.04 -11.68
N TYR A 534 -2.65 -2.75 -11.90
CA TYR A 534 -1.35 -2.09 -12.05
C TYR A 534 -1.12 -1.10 -10.91
N THR A 535 0.04 -1.14 -10.27
CA THR A 535 0.42 -0.14 -9.27
C THR A 535 1.90 0.13 -9.23
N ASN A 536 2.28 1.39 -9.07
CA ASN A 536 3.66 1.79 -8.78
C ASN A 536 3.77 2.63 -7.49
N THR A 537 2.75 2.59 -6.63
CA THR A 537 2.67 3.41 -5.40
C THR A 537 3.72 3.08 -4.36
N MET A 538 4.32 1.90 -4.44
CA MET A 538 5.45 1.47 -3.61
C MET A 538 6.78 2.13 -4.00
N LEU A 539 6.88 2.73 -5.20
CA LEU A 539 8.12 3.35 -5.66
C LEU A 539 8.27 4.75 -5.05
N PRO A 540 9.51 5.19 -4.74
CA PRO A 540 9.78 6.53 -4.23
C PRO A 540 9.74 7.57 -5.37
N LYS A 541 8.60 7.70 -6.04
CA LYS A 541 8.36 8.65 -7.13
C LYS A 541 7.45 9.78 -6.68
N THR A 542 7.63 10.95 -7.30
CA THR A 542 6.74 12.11 -7.15
C THR A 542 5.33 11.80 -7.60
N ASN A 543 5.21 11.13 -8.76
CA ASN A 543 3.96 10.72 -9.37
C ASN A 543 3.81 9.20 -9.27
N THR A 544 2.72 8.74 -8.68
CA THR A 544 2.37 7.32 -8.64
C THR A 544 0.91 7.09 -9.06
N PHE A 545 0.65 5.88 -9.53
CA PHE A 545 -0.60 5.46 -10.14
C PHE A 545 -1.00 4.10 -9.59
N TYR A 546 -2.30 3.92 -9.40
CA TYR A 546 -2.94 2.64 -9.17
C TYR A 546 -4.08 2.52 -10.17
N TYR A 547 -4.19 1.38 -10.83
CA TYR A 547 -5.27 1.07 -11.74
C TYR A 547 -5.78 -0.34 -11.45
N LYS A 548 -7.10 -0.50 -11.35
CA LYS A 548 -7.77 -1.80 -11.33
C LYS A 548 -8.89 -1.80 -12.36
N GLY A 549 -8.78 -2.66 -13.37
CA GLY A 549 -9.85 -2.95 -14.32
C GLY A 549 -10.47 -4.31 -13.99
N THR A 550 -11.79 -4.40 -13.97
CA THR A 550 -12.55 -5.63 -13.72
C THR A 550 -13.57 -5.85 -14.83
N LEU A 551 -13.63 -7.06 -15.38
CA LEU A 551 -14.61 -7.52 -16.37
C LEU A 551 -15.33 -8.75 -15.82
N ASP A 552 -16.65 -8.71 -15.71
CA ASP A 552 -17.53 -9.79 -15.24
C ASP A 552 -18.52 -10.12 -16.35
N LEU A 553 -18.47 -11.35 -16.84
CA LEU A 553 -19.27 -11.85 -17.96
C LEU A 553 -20.16 -12.98 -17.46
N ALA A 554 -21.46 -12.72 -17.29
CA ALA A 554 -22.39 -13.68 -16.72
C ALA A 554 -23.29 -14.29 -17.80
N GLY A 555 -23.43 -15.62 -17.81
CA GLY A 555 -24.39 -16.35 -18.63
C GLY A 555 -24.12 -16.33 -20.15
N ASN A 556 -23.04 -15.71 -20.62
CA ASN A 556 -22.79 -15.45 -22.05
C ASN A 556 -22.82 -16.72 -22.92
N ILE A 557 -22.06 -17.75 -22.53
CA ILE A 557 -21.94 -19.00 -23.32
C ILE A 557 -23.27 -19.75 -23.33
N THR A 558 -23.89 -19.92 -22.15
CA THR A 558 -25.15 -20.64 -22.02
C THR A 558 -26.28 -19.91 -22.74
N GLY A 559 -26.36 -18.59 -22.62
CA GLY A 559 -27.34 -17.78 -23.35
C GLY A 559 -27.21 -17.92 -24.86
N LEU A 560 -25.97 -17.90 -25.38
CA LEU A 560 -25.70 -18.12 -26.81
C LEU A 560 -26.14 -19.51 -27.28
N VAL A 561 -25.79 -20.57 -26.53
CA VAL A 561 -26.10 -21.96 -26.90
C VAL A 561 -27.60 -22.25 -26.80
N THR A 562 -28.28 -21.70 -25.80
CA THR A 562 -29.71 -21.97 -25.55
C THR A 562 -30.66 -21.05 -26.32
N GLY A 563 -30.13 -20.01 -26.98
CA GLY A 563 -30.95 -18.97 -27.63
C GLY A 563 -31.82 -18.20 -26.63
N ALA A 564 -31.30 -17.96 -25.42
CA ALA A 564 -32.05 -17.34 -24.34
C ALA A 564 -32.38 -15.87 -24.65
N ASP A 565 -33.64 -15.51 -24.52
CA ASP A 565 -34.14 -14.17 -24.84
C ASP A 565 -35.34 -13.82 -23.96
N ALA A 566 -35.07 -13.14 -22.85
CA ALA A 566 -36.08 -12.77 -21.87
C ALA A 566 -37.11 -11.77 -22.45
N LYS A 567 -36.72 -10.92 -23.39
CA LYS A 567 -37.61 -9.90 -23.97
C LYS A 567 -38.68 -10.48 -24.88
N ASN A 568 -38.43 -11.66 -25.44
CA ASN A 568 -39.34 -12.38 -26.33
C ASN A 568 -39.94 -13.61 -25.63
N ASP A 569 -40.07 -13.58 -24.30
CA ASP A 569 -40.64 -14.65 -23.47
C ASP A 569 -39.94 -16.01 -23.61
N LYS A 570 -38.67 -16.03 -24.02
CA LYS A 570 -37.82 -17.22 -24.17
C LYS A 570 -36.77 -17.28 -23.06
N GLN A 571 -37.16 -16.96 -21.83
CA GLN A 571 -36.29 -17.10 -20.67
C GLN A 571 -35.97 -18.59 -20.43
N LYS A 572 -34.71 -18.85 -20.09
CA LYS A 572 -34.17 -20.19 -19.85
C LYS A 572 -33.74 -20.32 -18.40
N GLU A 573 -33.93 -21.52 -17.88
CA GLU A 573 -33.65 -21.86 -16.48
C GLU A 573 -32.62 -22.97 -16.39
N ILE A 574 -31.87 -22.98 -15.28
CA ILE A 574 -31.01 -24.09 -14.89
C ILE A 574 -31.38 -24.45 -13.45
N PHE A 575 -31.69 -25.73 -13.20
CA PHE A 575 -32.21 -26.20 -11.91
C PHE A 575 -33.49 -25.46 -11.44
N GLY A 576 -34.35 -25.05 -12.38
CA GLY A 576 -35.57 -24.28 -12.08
C GLY A 576 -35.32 -22.84 -11.64
N ILE A 577 -34.15 -22.28 -11.98
CA ILE A 577 -33.75 -20.91 -11.63
C ILE A 577 -33.36 -20.18 -12.92
N PRO A 578 -33.96 -19.01 -13.21
CA PRO A 578 -33.53 -18.19 -14.32
C PRO A 578 -32.10 -17.69 -14.07
N PHE A 579 -31.19 -17.97 -15.01
CA PHE A 579 -29.83 -17.51 -14.88
C PHE A 579 -29.68 -16.05 -15.33
N SER A 580 -28.80 -15.31 -14.65
CA SER A 580 -28.51 -13.94 -15.01
C SER A 580 -27.55 -13.85 -16.20
N GLN A 581 -27.87 -12.98 -17.16
CA GLN A 581 -27.02 -12.73 -18.31
C GLN A 581 -26.72 -11.25 -18.48
N TYR A 582 -25.45 -10.87 -18.30
CA TYR A 582 -24.99 -9.49 -18.39
C TYR A 582 -23.49 -9.41 -18.66
N ALA A 583 -23.03 -8.25 -19.12
CA ALA A 583 -21.61 -7.91 -19.20
C ALA A 583 -21.35 -6.66 -18.33
N LYS A 584 -20.40 -6.75 -17.41
CA LYS A 584 -20.05 -5.65 -16.51
C LYS A 584 -18.56 -5.34 -16.60
N ILE A 585 -18.23 -4.06 -16.75
CA ILE A 585 -16.86 -3.55 -16.66
C ILE A 585 -16.78 -2.44 -15.61
N GLU A 586 -15.71 -2.43 -14.82
CA GLU A 586 -15.43 -1.41 -13.81
C GLU A 586 -13.94 -1.04 -13.86
N ASN A 587 -13.66 0.26 -13.89
CA ASN A 587 -12.31 0.83 -13.91
C ASN A 587 -12.13 1.75 -12.71
N ASP A 588 -11.15 1.45 -11.85
CA ASP A 588 -10.72 2.28 -10.72
C ASP A 588 -9.31 2.79 -11.00
N PHE A 589 -9.19 4.08 -11.30
CA PHE A 589 -7.92 4.75 -11.55
C PHE A 589 -7.63 5.73 -10.41
N ARG A 590 -6.42 5.67 -9.86
CA ARG A 590 -5.96 6.57 -8.79
C ARG A 590 -4.62 7.15 -9.16
N PHE A 591 -4.48 8.43 -8.90
CA PHE A 591 -3.26 9.18 -9.13
C PHE A 591 -2.84 9.91 -7.87
N TYR A 592 -1.55 9.86 -7.56
CA TYR A 592 -0.98 10.55 -6.41
C TYR A 592 0.20 11.41 -6.87
N HIS A 593 0.18 12.69 -6.47
CA HIS A 593 1.23 13.65 -6.72
C HIS A 593 1.78 14.16 -5.39
N LYS A 594 3.05 13.89 -5.10
CA LYS A 594 3.75 14.41 -3.92
C LYS A 594 4.37 15.77 -4.25
N PHE A 595 3.85 16.86 -3.68
CA PHE A 595 4.46 18.18 -3.84
C PHE A 595 5.70 18.33 -2.95
N THR A 596 5.61 17.82 -1.72
CA THR A 596 6.69 17.80 -0.73
C THR A 596 6.61 16.52 0.10
N GLU A 597 7.52 16.30 1.04
CA GLU A 597 7.41 15.20 2.01
C GLU A 597 6.17 15.33 2.92
N LYS A 598 5.61 16.54 3.05
CA LYS A 598 4.47 16.84 3.93
C LYS A 598 3.19 17.15 3.18
N SER A 599 3.20 17.21 1.84
CA SER A 599 2.01 17.55 1.07
C SER A 599 1.86 16.72 -0.19
N SER A 600 0.63 16.27 -0.45
CA SER A 600 0.31 15.48 -1.64
C SER A 600 -1.12 15.73 -2.11
N LEU A 601 -1.34 15.58 -3.41
CA LEU A 601 -2.66 15.46 -4.01
C LEU A 601 -2.93 13.99 -4.30
N ALA A 602 -4.10 13.49 -3.90
CA ALA A 602 -4.62 12.20 -4.28
C ALA A 602 -5.89 12.39 -5.09
N THR A 603 -6.01 11.73 -6.23
CA THR A 603 -7.23 11.72 -7.03
C THR A 603 -7.66 10.29 -7.36
N ARG A 604 -8.95 10.09 -7.55
CA ARG A 604 -9.54 8.83 -8.00
C ARG A 604 -10.61 9.10 -9.04
N PHE A 605 -10.67 8.24 -10.04
CA PHE A 605 -11.76 8.15 -10.99
C PHE A 605 -12.28 6.72 -11.01
N ILE A 606 -13.60 6.55 -10.90
CA ILE A 606 -14.28 5.26 -11.10
C ILE A 606 -15.24 5.40 -12.28
N GLY A 607 -15.14 4.50 -13.25
CA GLY A 607 -16.09 4.38 -14.33
C GLY A 607 -16.52 2.93 -14.51
N GLY A 608 -17.82 2.67 -14.52
CA GLY A 608 -18.35 1.32 -14.70
C GLY A 608 -19.69 1.28 -15.43
N ILE A 609 -19.92 0.19 -16.15
CA ILE A 609 -21.18 -0.12 -16.84
C ILE A 609 -21.47 -1.61 -16.71
N ALA A 610 -22.72 -1.95 -16.41
CA ALA A 610 -23.26 -3.30 -16.32
C ALA A 610 -24.47 -3.38 -17.25
N TYR A 611 -24.34 -4.09 -18.36
CA TYR A 611 -25.37 -4.17 -19.40
C TYR A 611 -26.07 -5.54 -19.36
N PRO A 612 -27.37 -5.62 -19.04
CA PRO A 612 -28.14 -6.86 -19.08
C PRO A 612 -28.59 -7.17 -20.52
N TYR A 613 -28.57 -8.45 -20.90
CA TYR A 613 -28.99 -8.88 -22.23
C TYR A 613 -29.35 -10.37 -22.27
N GLY A 614 -29.95 -10.84 -23.38
CA GLY A 614 -30.31 -12.25 -23.55
C GLY A 614 -31.32 -12.69 -22.48
N ASN A 615 -30.90 -13.59 -21.59
CA ASN A 615 -31.75 -14.15 -20.53
C ASN A 615 -32.14 -13.19 -19.39
N SER A 616 -31.75 -11.92 -19.45
CA SER A 616 -32.04 -10.95 -18.39
C SER A 616 -32.32 -9.54 -18.92
N GLU A 617 -33.34 -8.90 -18.36
CA GLU A 617 -33.66 -7.49 -18.63
C GLU A 617 -33.01 -6.52 -17.65
N PHE A 618 -32.61 -7.01 -16.47
CA PHE A 618 -32.00 -6.21 -15.41
C PHE A 618 -30.75 -6.90 -14.89
N VAL A 619 -29.77 -6.10 -14.48
CA VAL A 619 -28.60 -6.62 -13.77
C VAL A 619 -29.04 -7.00 -12.35
N PRO A 620 -28.60 -8.16 -11.81
CA PRO A 620 -28.86 -8.52 -10.42
C PRO A 620 -28.45 -7.41 -9.45
N PHE A 621 -29.29 -7.14 -8.44
CA PHE A 621 -29.02 -6.08 -7.46
C PHE A 621 -27.65 -6.21 -6.78
N SER A 622 -27.22 -7.44 -6.50
CA SER A 622 -25.90 -7.76 -5.93
C SER A 622 -24.71 -7.38 -6.83
N LYS A 623 -24.96 -7.15 -8.12
CA LYS A 623 -23.97 -6.82 -9.16
C LYS A 623 -24.08 -5.38 -9.65
N GLN A 624 -25.13 -4.64 -9.28
CA GLN A 624 -25.27 -3.22 -9.57
C GLN A 624 -24.27 -2.36 -8.78
N PHE A 625 -24.11 -1.11 -9.23
CA PHE A 625 -23.25 -0.11 -8.60
C PHE A 625 -24.00 0.72 -7.56
N PHE A 626 -23.26 1.21 -6.58
CA PHE A 626 -23.75 2.10 -5.51
C PHE A 626 -22.86 3.35 -5.40
N SER A 627 -23.43 4.44 -4.92
CA SER A 627 -22.73 5.72 -4.70
C SER A 627 -23.13 6.41 -3.39
N GLY A 628 -22.27 7.29 -2.90
CA GLY A 628 -22.37 7.96 -1.59
C GLY A 628 -21.60 7.24 -0.48
N GLY A 629 -21.28 8.00 0.58
CA GLY A 629 -20.63 7.50 1.79
C GLY A 629 -19.12 7.77 1.86
N SER A 630 -18.51 7.26 2.93
CA SER A 630 -17.15 7.62 3.32
C SER A 630 -16.07 7.33 2.26
N ASN A 631 -16.21 6.27 1.46
CA ASN A 631 -15.26 5.84 0.42
C ASN A 631 -15.74 6.12 -1.03
N SER A 632 -16.77 6.96 -1.18
CA SER A 632 -17.37 7.38 -2.46
C SER A 632 -17.56 8.90 -2.40
N ILE A 633 -18.80 9.42 -2.45
CA ILE A 633 -19.12 10.85 -2.34
C ILE A 633 -19.50 11.16 -0.89
N ARG A 634 -18.56 11.76 -0.13
CA ARG A 634 -18.65 11.87 1.34
C ARG A 634 -19.75 12.79 1.85
N ALA A 635 -20.19 13.71 1.01
CA ALA A 635 -21.29 14.64 1.31
C ALA A 635 -22.67 13.99 1.29
N PHE A 636 -22.79 12.78 0.76
CA PHE A 636 -24.04 12.04 0.70
C PHE A 636 -23.93 10.80 1.57
N ARG A 637 -25.05 10.44 2.21
CA ARG A 637 -25.14 9.16 2.92
C ARG A 637 -24.92 8.03 1.93
N ALA A 638 -24.46 6.90 2.44
CA ALA A 638 -24.07 5.83 1.54
C ALA A 638 -25.24 5.08 0.94
N ARG A 639 -25.06 4.71 -0.33
CA ARG A 639 -26.09 4.03 -1.12
C ARG A 639 -27.37 4.85 -1.22
N THR A 640 -27.31 6.17 -1.04
CA THR A 640 -28.49 7.05 -1.15
C THR A 640 -28.43 7.95 -2.38
N LEU A 641 -27.31 7.96 -3.10
CA LEU A 641 -27.11 8.83 -4.25
C LEU A 641 -27.48 8.13 -5.55
N GLY A 642 -28.29 8.81 -6.37
CA GLY A 642 -28.81 8.32 -7.64
C GLY A 642 -30.01 7.39 -7.47
N PRO A 643 -30.46 6.72 -8.55
CA PRO A 643 -29.97 6.88 -9.91
C PRO A 643 -30.40 8.22 -10.54
N GLY A 644 -29.54 8.85 -11.35
CA GLY A 644 -29.84 10.10 -12.04
C GLY A 644 -30.29 11.21 -11.08
N SER A 645 -31.40 11.88 -11.40
CA SER A 645 -32.01 12.90 -10.52
C SER A 645 -33.20 12.38 -9.70
N PHE A 646 -33.33 11.06 -9.51
CA PHE A 646 -34.37 10.50 -8.66
C PHE A 646 -34.21 10.98 -7.21
N ASP A 647 -35.32 11.46 -6.61
CA ASP A 647 -35.32 11.95 -5.23
C ASP A 647 -35.68 10.81 -4.26
N PRO A 648 -34.71 10.27 -3.50
CA PRO A 648 -34.99 9.18 -2.57
C PRO A 648 -35.91 9.59 -1.41
N ARG A 649 -36.15 10.90 -1.19
CA ARG A 649 -37.06 11.41 -0.13
C ARG A 649 -38.53 11.30 -0.51
N THR A 650 -38.83 11.04 -1.79
CA THR A 650 -40.20 10.78 -2.25
C THR A 650 -40.69 9.37 -1.90
N ILE A 651 -39.79 8.51 -1.42
CA ILE A 651 -40.11 7.19 -0.87
C ILE A 651 -40.60 7.39 0.57
N ASP A 652 -41.70 6.72 0.95
CA ASP A 652 -42.34 6.85 2.27
C ASP A 652 -41.35 6.78 3.44
N GLN A 653 -41.55 7.67 4.42
CA GLN A 653 -40.70 7.78 5.60
C GLN A 653 -40.74 6.47 6.41
N GLY A 654 -39.66 5.70 6.36
CA GLY A 654 -39.53 4.39 7.01
C GLY A 654 -38.99 3.31 6.07
N ILE A 655 -39.14 3.52 4.76
CA ILE A 655 -38.79 2.58 3.70
C ILE A 655 -37.48 3.05 3.05
N TYR A 656 -36.33 2.81 3.70
CA TYR A 656 -35.04 3.23 3.17
C TYR A 656 -34.34 2.09 2.42
N PHE A 657 -34.35 2.14 1.08
CA PHE A 657 -33.62 1.20 0.23
C PHE A 657 -32.33 1.77 -0.34
N ASP A 658 -31.37 0.88 -0.50
CA ASP A 658 -30.12 1.15 -1.20
C ASP A 658 -30.41 1.52 -2.66
N GLN A 659 -30.03 2.72 -3.05
CA GLN A 659 -30.05 3.17 -4.43
C GLN A 659 -28.94 2.48 -5.23
N SER A 660 -29.35 1.78 -6.28
CA SER A 660 -28.47 1.03 -7.17
C SER A 660 -28.61 1.47 -8.63
N GLY A 661 -27.56 1.29 -9.41
CA GLY A 661 -27.52 1.63 -10.83
C GLY A 661 -26.65 0.69 -11.65
N ASP A 662 -26.86 0.72 -12.96
CA ASP A 662 -26.15 -0.07 -13.95
C ASP A 662 -24.92 0.67 -14.50
N ILE A 663 -24.89 2.00 -14.41
CA ILE A 663 -23.76 2.85 -14.79
C ILE A 663 -23.28 3.60 -13.56
N LYS A 664 -21.96 3.76 -13.42
CA LYS A 664 -21.33 4.51 -12.33
C LYS A 664 -20.23 5.42 -12.87
N LEU A 665 -20.23 6.67 -12.42
CA LEU A 665 -19.14 7.62 -12.61
C LEU A 665 -18.85 8.35 -11.30
N GLU A 666 -17.61 8.29 -10.83
CA GLU A 666 -17.16 9.01 -9.64
C GLU A 666 -15.77 9.63 -9.89
N LEU A 667 -15.57 10.81 -9.33
CA LEU A 667 -14.32 11.54 -9.28
C LEU A 667 -14.11 12.04 -7.85
N ASN A 668 -12.94 11.78 -7.29
CA ASN A 668 -12.52 12.30 -6.00
C ASN A 668 -11.19 13.01 -6.14
N ALA A 669 -11.04 14.15 -5.48
CA ALA A 669 -9.77 14.85 -5.33
C ALA A 669 -9.58 15.27 -3.88
N GLU A 670 -8.42 14.94 -3.31
CA GLU A 670 -8.08 15.21 -1.91
C GLU A 670 -6.65 15.76 -1.81
N TYR A 671 -6.52 16.98 -1.29
CA TYR A 671 -5.22 17.55 -0.93
C TYR A 671 -4.90 17.24 0.53
N ARG A 672 -3.80 16.53 0.76
CA ARG A 672 -3.34 16.04 2.08
C ARG A 672 -2.12 16.82 2.53
N ALA A 673 -2.14 17.32 3.77
CA ALA A 673 -1.03 18.02 4.41
C ALA A 673 -0.72 17.40 5.78
N ASN A 674 0.53 16.94 5.99
CA ASN A 674 1.02 16.50 7.28
C ASN A 674 1.27 17.72 8.16
N LEU A 675 0.40 17.90 9.15
CA LEU A 675 0.55 18.98 10.13
C LEU A 675 1.59 18.59 11.19
N TYR A 676 1.60 17.31 11.60
CA TYR A 676 2.52 16.82 12.61
C TYR A 676 2.52 15.30 12.74
N LYS A 677 3.64 14.62 12.49
CA LYS A 677 3.85 13.18 12.75
C LYS A 677 2.62 12.34 12.37
N PHE A 678 1.74 12.04 13.33
CA PHE A 678 0.52 11.24 13.17
C PHE A 678 -0.70 12.02 12.62
N LEU A 679 -0.70 13.35 12.61
CA LEU A 679 -1.83 14.19 12.22
C LEU A 679 -1.64 14.75 10.81
N ASN A 680 -2.51 14.34 9.89
CA ASN A 680 -2.65 14.94 8.57
C ASN A 680 -4.02 15.64 8.47
N ALA A 681 -4.05 16.83 7.89
CA ALA A 681 -5.27 17.46 7.45
C ALA A 681 -5.50 17.13 5.96
N ALA A 682 -6.76 17.13 5.53
CA ALA A 682 -7.05 17.18 4.10
C ALA A 682 -8.28 18.01 3.79
N VAL A 683 -8.30 18.52 2.57
CA VAL A 683 -9.44 19.19 1.94
C VAL A 683 -9.77 18.40 0.69
N PHE A 684 -11.05 18.18 0.44
CA PHE A 684 -11.47 17.33 -0.67
C PHE A 684 -12.72 17.83 -1.38
N VAL A 685 -12.84 17.41 -2.64
CA VAL A 685 -14.05 17.52 -3.45
C VAL A 685 -14.33 16.16 -4.07
N ASP A 686 -15.59 15.75 -4.02
CA ASP A 686 -16.10 14.50 -4.55
C ASP A 686 -17.23 14.83 -5.53
N ALA A 687 -17.26 14.16 -6.68
CA ALA A 687 -18.34 14.30 -7.65
C ALA A 687 -18.69 12.94 -8.24
N GLY A 688 -19.98 12.66 -8.40
CA GLY A 688 -20.39 11.39 -9.02
C GLY A 688 -21.88 11.14 -9.00
N ASN A 689 -22.28 10.08 -9.69
CA ASN A 689 -23.63 9.54 -9.64
C ASN A 689 -23.65 8.10 -10.21
N ILE A 690 -24.80 7.46 -10.11
CA ILE A 690 -25.16 6.21 -10.77
C ILE A 690 -26.40 6.39 -11.63
N TRP A 691 -26.61 5.53 -12.62
CA TRP A 691 -27.76 5.59 -13.52
C TRP A 691 -28.23 4.20 -13.93
N LEU A 692 -29.46 4.10 -14.43
CA LEU A 692 -30.03 2.89 -15.00
C LEU A 692 -29.89 2.88 -16.52
N ILE A 693 -29.64 1.71 -17.10
CA ILE A 693 -29.62 1.57 -18.57
C ILE A 693 -31.05 1.51 -19.11
N ASN A 694 -31.86 0.69 -18.47
CA ASN A 694 -33.28 0.52 -18.79
C ASN A 694 -34.14 1.44 -17.94
N ASN A 695 -35.31 1.81 -18.47
CA ASN A 695 -36.25 2.66 -17.73
C ASN A 695 -36.86 1.85 -16.57
N ASP A 696 -37.06 2.50 -15.42
CA ASP A 696 -37.68 1.91 -14.24
C ASP A 696 -38.81 2.82 -13.78
N THR A 697 -40.05 2.34 -13.85
CA THR A 697 -41.25 3.13 -13.57
C THR A 697 -41.33 3.56 -12.11
N SER A 698 -40.72 2.82 -11.18
CA SER A 698 -40.67 3.19 -9.76
C SER A 698 -39.59 4.24 -9.46
N ARG A 699 -38.66 4.49 -10.39
CA ARG A 699 -37.56 5.47 -10.24
C ARG A 699 -37.47 6.38 -11.47
N PRO A 700 -38.48 7.25 -11.68
CA PRO A 700 -38.48 8.18 -12.81
C PRO A 700 -37.24 9.07 -12.74
N SER A 701 -36.70 9.43 -13.91
CA SER A 701 -35.44 10.21 -14.04
C SER A 701 -34.17 9.49 -13.59
N GLY A 702 -34.22 8.16 -13.37
CA GLY A 702 -33.04 7.34 -13.08
C GLY A 702 -32.27 6.85 -14.31
N LYS A 703 -32.88 6.91 -15.50
CA LYS A 703 -32.28 6.42 -16.75
C LYS A 703 -31.11 7.31 -17.20
N PHE A 704 -30.04 6.70 -17.71
CA PHE A 704 -28.93 7.42 -18.31
C PHE A 704 -29.36 8.12 -19.61
N THR A 705 -29.13 9.42 -19.70
CA THR A 705 -29.48 10.24 -20.86
C THR A 705 -28.35 11.20 -21.23
N LYS A 706 -28.53 12.02 -22.27
CA LYS A 706 -27.59 13.09 -22.63
C LYS A 706 -27.43 14.14 -21.53
N ASP A 707 -28.39 14.23 -20.60
CA ASP A 707 -28.40 15.14 -19.46
C ASP A 707 -27.55 14.63 -18.27
N PHE A 708 -26.83 13.50 -18.38
CA PHE A 708 -26.12 12.90 -17.25
C PHE A 708 -25.15 13.86 -16.51
N LEU A 709 -24.49 14.79 -17.23
CA LEU A 709 -23.63 15.81 -16.61
C LEU A 709 -24.41 16.78 -15.73
N ASN A 710 -25.68 17.03 -16.07
CA ASN A 710 -26.60 17.85 -15.28
C ASN A 710 -27.01 17.15 -13.97
N GLU A 711 -26.85 15.83 -13.89
CA GLU A 711 -27.25 14.96 -12.78
C GLU A 711 -26.08 14.56 -11.87
N ILE A 712 -24.86 15.04 -12.10
CA ILE A 712 -23.72 14.75 -11.22
C ILE A 712 -23.89 15.48 -9.89
N ALA A 713 -23.83 14.75 -8.78
CA ALA A 713 -23.77 15.32 -7.45
C ALA A 713 -22.34 15.77 -7.13
N VAL A 714 -22.22 16.86 -6.36
CA VAL A 714 -20.91 17.39 -5.94
C VAL A 714 -20.94 17.64 -4.44
N GLY A 715 -19.90 17.20 -3.76
CA GLY A 715 -19.68 17.43 -2.34
C GLY A 715 -18.27 17.93 -2.08
N ALA A 716 -18.10 18.74 -1.04
CA ALA A 716 -16.78 19.16 -0.59
C ALA A 716 -16.68 19.07 0.92
N GLY A 717 -15.46 18.96 1.43
CA GLY A 717 -15.26 18.84 2.86
C GLY A 717 -13.82 18.98 3.30
N VAL A 718 -13.67 18.89 4.61
CA VAL A 718 -12.38 18.87 5.31
C VAL A 718 -12.31 17.62 6.16
N GLY A 719 -11.11 17.16 6.46
CA GLY A 719 -10.97 16.10 7.44
C GLY A 719 -9.61 16.02 8.10
N LEU A 720 -9.51 15.11 9.05
CA LEU A 720 -8.30 14.77 9.77
C LEU A 720 -8.00 13.28 9.59
N ARG A 721 -6.73 12.94 9.39
CA ARG A 721 -6.22 11.58 9.35
C ARG A 721 -5.23 11.40 10.49
N LEU A 722 -5.57 10.53 11.44
CA LEU A 722 -4.75 10.15 12.57
C LEU A 722 -4.03 8.85 12.20
N ASP A 723 -2.80 8.98 11.75
CA ASP A 723 -1.89 7.93 11.30
C ASP A 723 -1.17 7.31 12.51
N PHE A 724 -1.77 6.25 13.06
CA PHE A 724 -1.17 5.43 14.09
C PHE A 724 -0.41 4.26 13.47
N SER A 725 0.60 3.72 14.15
CA SER A 725 1.44 2.64 13.63
C SER A 725 0.69 1.38 13.15
N ILE A 726 -0.55 1.18 13.61
CA ILE A 726 -1.38 0.01 13.27
C ILE A 726 -2.59 0.35 12.38
N LEU A 727 -3.01 1.61 12.32
CA LEU A 727 -4.21 2.03 11.58
C LEU A 727 -4.21 3.55 11.34
N ILE A 728 -4.89 3.96 10.27
CA ILE A 728 -5.20 5.36 9.99
C ILE A 728 -6.66 5.60 10.32
N LEU A 729 -6.97 6.46 11.30
CA LEU A 729 -8.34 6.88 11.60
C LEU A 729 -8.68 8.14 10.80
N ARG A 730 -9.79 8.12 10.08
CA ARG A 730 -10.28 9.22 9.25
C ARG A 730 -11.52 9.86 9.87
N LEU A 731 -11.48 11.18 10.00
CA LEU A 731 -12.59 12.02 10.45
C LEU A 731 -12.86 13.05 9.36
N ASP A 732 -13.91 12.85 8.56
CA ASP A 732 -14.27 13.76 7.46
C ASP A 732 -15.60 14.45 7.77
N LEU A 733 -15.65 15.76 7.55
CA LEU A 733 -16.86 16.57 7.56
C LEU A 733 -17.10 17.10 6.15
N ALA A 734 -18.20 16.68 5.54
CA ALA A 734 -18.53 17.01 4.16
C ALA A 734 -19.91 17.67 4.05
N MET A 735 -20.08 18.51 3.04
CA MET A 735 -21.36 19.15 2.71
C MET A 735 -21.66 19.02 1.21
N PRO A 736 -22.93 18.84 0.82
CA PRO A 736 -23.32 18.78 -0.58
C PRO A 736 -23.28 20.20 -1.17
N LEU A 737 -22.55 20.38 -2.27
CA LEU A 737 -22.50 21.62 -3.05
C LEU A 737 -23.49 21.58 -4.21
N ARG A 738 -23.75 20.39 -4.75
CA ARG A 738 -24.69 20.17 -5.84
C ARG A 738 -25.51 18.91 -5.59
N VAL A 739 -26.82 19.07 -5.54
CA VAL A 739 -27.79 18.00 -5.26
C VAL A 739 -28.61 17.73 -6.53
N PRO A 740 -28.52 16.53 -7.12
CA PRO A 740 -29.05 16.29 -8.47
C PRO A 740 -30.57 16.17 -8.54
N TYR A 741 -31.21 15.78 -7.43
CA TYR A 741 -32.66 15.64 -7.33
C TYR A 741 -33.40 16.95 -7.00
N TYR A 742 -32.70 18.08 -6.91
CA TYR A 742 -33.35 19.40 -6.91
C TYR A 742 -33.67 19.85 -8.35
N ALA A 743 -34.62 20.79 -8.47
CA ALA A 743 -34.97 21.42 -9.74
C ALA A 743 -33.72 22.00 -10.42
N LYS A 744 -33.64 21.98 -11.77
CA LYS A 744 -32.41 22.27 -12.52
C LYS A 744 -31.71 23.59 -12.12
N GLY A 745 -32.47 24.66 -11.84
CA GLY A 745 -31.92 25.95 -11.37
C GLY A 745 -31.48 25.98 -9.91
N ASP A 746 -31.93 25.02 -9.10
CA ASP A 746 -31.78 24.95 -7.66
C ASP A 746 -30.75 23.91 -7.18
N ARG A 747 -30.10 23.22 -8.10
CA ARG A 747 -29.19 22.10 -7.80
C ARG A 747 -27.94 22.54 -7.03
N TRP A 748 -27.43 23.74 -7.29
CA TRP A 748 -26.33 24.30 -6.53
C TRP A 748 -26.85 24.90 -5.23
N THR A 749 -26.17 24.61 -4.12
CA THR A 749 -26.67 24.94 -2.77
C THR A 749 -25.92 26.10 -2.12
N PHE A 750 -25.08 26.82 -2.86
CA PHE A 750 -24.20 27.88 -2.30
C PHE A 750 -24.97 29.02 -1.62
N ASP A 751 -26.12 29.39 -2.18
CA ASP A 751 -27.07 30.39 -1.69
C ASP A 751 -27.88 29.91 -0.48
N LYS A 752 -27.90 28.59 -0.23
CA LYS A 752 -28.68 27.94 0.83
C LYS A 752 -27.83 27.63 2.07
N ILE A 753 -26.55 28.01 2.10
CA ILE A 753 -25.62 27.69 3.19
C ILE A 753 -25.95 28.53 4.44
N ASN A 754 -26.35 27.88 5.53
CA ASN A 754 -26.60 28.53 6.81
C ASN A 754 -25.94 27.78 7.97
N PHE A 755 -24.66 28.09 8.24
CA PHE A 755 -23.94 27.51 9.37
C PHE A 755 -24.48 27.95 10.74
N GLY A 756 -25.33 28.99 10.83
CA GLY A 756 -25.91 29.46 12.08
C GLY A 756 -27.08 28.60 12.55
N ASP A 757 -27.84 28.02 11.61
CA ASP A 757 -29.03 27.20 11.87
C ASP A 757 -28.67 25.75 12.27
N PRO A 758 -29.06 25.28 13.47
CA PRO A 758 -28.90 23.88 13.87
C PRO A 758 -29.60 22.87 12.95
N GLY A 759 -30.76 23.21 12.40
CA GLY A 759 -31.52 22.34 11.49
C GLY A 759 -30.75 22.12 10.20
N TRP A 760 -30.35 23.22 9.55
CA TRP A 760 -29.50 23.16 8.36
C TRP A 760 -28.23 22.33 8.56
N ARG A 761 -27.51 22.53 9.68
CA ARG A 761 -26.30 21.76 10.00
C ARG A 761 -26.57 20.27 10.09
N LYS A 762 -27.67 19.86 10.71
CA LYS A 762 -28.05 18.45 10.87
C LYS A 762 -28.32 17.77 9.53
N ASP A 763 -28.91 18.51 8.59
CA ASP A 763 -29.36 17.95 7.31
C ASP A 763 -28.29 18.02 6.21
N ASN A 764 -27.35 18.97 6.30
CA ASN A 764 -26.37 19.24 5.25
C ASN A 764 -24.91 18.95 5.63
N LEU A 765 -24.58 18.74 6.91
CA LEU A 765 -23.24 18.33 7.33
C LEU A 765 -23.19 16.83 7.60
N VAL A 766 -22.47 16.10 6.76
CA VAL A 766 -22.26 14.67 6.91
C VAL A 766 -20.89 14.42 7.56
N PHE A 767 -20.92 13.91 8.79
CA PHE A 767 -19.73 13.47 9.49
C PHE A 767 -19.47 11.99 9.22
N ASN A 768 -18.28 11.67 8.74
CA ASN A 768 -17.86 10.31 8.41
C ASN A 768 -16.67 9.90 9.29
N ILE A 769 -16.76 8.72 9.90
CA ILE A 769 -15.65 8.06 10.59
C ILE A 769 -15.30 6.79 9.81
N ALA A 770 -14.03 6.63 9.44
CA ALA A 770 -13.57 5.45 8.69
C ALA A 770 -12.13 5.07 9.03
N ILE A 771 -11.74 3.85 8.67
CA ILE A 771 -10.36 3.36 8.80
C ILE A 771 -9.71 3.33 7.43
N GLY A 772 -8.46 3.81 7.33
CA GLY A 772 -7.69 3.92 6.10
C GLY A 772 -7.97 5.18 5.28
N TYR A 773 -7.19 5.36 4.22
CA TYR A 773 -7.46 6.41 3.22
C TYR A 773 -8.74 6.08 2.41
N PRO A 774 -9.49 7.10 1.94
CA PRO A 774 -10.72 6.87 1.18
C PRO A 774 -10.46 6.19 -0.16
N PHE A 775 -9.25 6.41 -0.70
CA PHE A 775 -8.71 5.81 -1.89
C PHE A 775 -7.19 5.94 -1.94
#